data_AF-A0A3B0C4Z7-F1
#
_entry.id   AF-A0A3B0C4Z7-F1
#
_cell.length_a   1.000
_cell.length_b   1.000
_cell.length_c   1.000
_cell.angle_alpha   90.00
_cell.angle_beta   90.00
_cell.angle_gamma   90.00
#
_symmetry.space_group_name_H-M   'P 1'
#
loop_
_entity.id
_entity.type
_entity.pdbx_description
1 polymer ?
#
loop_
_entity_poly.entity_id
_entity_poly.type
_entity_poly.pdbx_seq_one_letter_code
_entity_poly.pdbx_strand_id
1 'polypeptide(L)'
;MVVGPWVQSSPIYAATAAESPVLLTAQEPLTYGAIRKTYDWSFVRNKQPVSVKVNVVEVDLKNPYVKLDTVVGTGGQLTKKQNVRKMANETGAVAAINGDFFNTKAEGVPMGPQVSGGKLVATPPYLTGWYSFALTKENKPVIDMFTFQGKIVARDGASYPLGGINKTYYWYENDGVHEEGGHSMVDGLYMYTSTWGQADRSNDGVTVPTEILVQNGIIKDIRRPGIFEMVAPADGYILRASGKADEFVAQHLKVGEPIFSDYRMLSQDPAVQYDAASFKTMIGGHTILVDGGQPAPFSHEVGGVSGYSPVARTAIGYSQNEQYAYLIAADTGLTLPELQQFMVQIGVYKGMNLDGGGSTQMAARPLGEFQTSLVSADVGYERPVVNGLAVYSLSPKGQVRDVLIQGATTLFIGQKATYSLKAYDDYYNSVKADEIPASWTSSQPIGAFQGNVFTASAAGKTKLTVASGKATKSIDVEVIGGKDIASLKLSSSSTSLMANSVYTLTASVQAKSGAKANLPVESMSLEFIGFKGRVEGNRLMVDSIDKDVTEGRIIARYDGFSTMLTMPIVDSKVAETFDGMTPITFTSTAGVVGSVYKATGLEGTKVGNQALVLQYDFTKGTGTTVAYAKFADGLKIEGQPESFSVKVKGDSSRNWIRAEVVDSAGKTQLIGLSEFANWSDWKTLSADLTKYNFAYPITMTRLYVANPENGHDERELKGQIAFDDLAFEYKKSTPAVKNIVKLTVDQKSLTVNGKSLVLDQAPVIYKDNTLVPVRFVVEAMGGQLTWVDEQRKVIIVKDNHLLELWLDKTELIADGEAVTAEVPPLLMTERTMVPLRIISEKMGWKVTWDEKTRGITLE
;
A
#
# COMPACT_ATOMS: atom_id res chain seq x y z
N MET A 1 -36.33 14.55 -21.19
CA MET A 1 -36.10 13.18 -21.70
C MET A 1 -35.70 12.32 -20.52
N VAL A 2 -36.47 11.28 -20.22
CA VAL A 2 -36.10 10.28 -19.23
C VAL A 2 -34.99 9.44 -19.87
N VAL A 3 -33.76 9.60 -19.40
CA VAL A 3 -32.62 8.79 -19.86
C VAL A 3 -32.88 7.35 -19.43
N GLY A 4 -33.09 6.45 -20.39
CA GLY A 4 -33.27 5.02 -20.11
C GLY A 4 -32.02 4.44 -19.45
N PRO A 5 -32.14 3.36 -18.66
CA PRO A 5 -31.00 2.73 -18.02
C PRO A 5 -30.02 2.22 -19.08
N TRP A 6 -28.86 2.86 -19.16
CA TRP A 6 -27.74 2.48 -20.04
C TRP A 6 -27.09 1.15 -19.63
N VAL A 7 -27.41 0.67 -18.41
CA VAL A 7 -27.06 -0.66 -17.93
C VAL A 7 -28.26 -1.57 -18.20
N GLN A 8 -28.30 -2.20 -19.38
CA GLN A 8 -29.14 -3.39 -19.56
C GLN A 8 -28.47 -4.52 -18.79
N SER A 9 -29.20 -5.16 -17.87
CA SER A 9 -28.76 -6.43 -17.28
C SER A 9 -28.73 -7.47 -18.41
N SER A 10 -27.54 -7.76 -18.94
CA SER A 10 -27.37 -8.92 -19.80
C SER A 10 -27.57 -10.19 -18.95
N PRO A 11 -28.30 -11.20 -19.45
CA PRO A 11 -28.40 -12.48 -18.76
C PRO A 11 -27.00 -13.09 -18.61
N ILE A 12 -26.74 -13.67 -17.45
CA ILE A 12 -25.58 -14.54 -17.20
C ILE A 12 -25.79 -15.78 -18.09
N TYR A 13 -25.24 -15.77 -19.30
CA TYR A 13 -25.14 -16.98 -20.11
C TYR A 13 -23.92 -17.76 -19.65
N ALA A 14 -24.17 -18.79 -18.83
CA ALA A 14 -23.22 -19.88 -18.69
C ALA A 14 -23.20 -20.66 -20.01
N ALA A 15 -22.18 -20.44 -20.83
CA ALA A 15 -21.93 -21.26 -22.01
C ALA A 15 -20.78 -22.25 -21.73
N THR A 16 -21.05 -23.49 -22.07
CA THR A 16 -20.24 -24.68 -21.81
C THR A 16 -19.04 -24.79 -22.76
N ALA A 17 -17.87 -25.08 -22.15
CA ALA A 17 -16.69 -25.79 -22.63
C ALA A 17 -16.14 -25.51 -24.05
N ALA A 18 -15.13 -24.65 -24.11
CA ALA A 18 -13.78 -25.10 -24.47
C ALA A 18 -12.74 -24.31 -23.64
N GLU A 19 -12.21 -25.01 -22.63
CA GLU A 19 -11.00 -24.72 -21.83
C GLU A 19 -11.04 -23.47 -20.92
N SER A 20 -11.77 -23.60 -19.80
CA SER A 20 -11.93 -22.63 -18.70
C SER A 20 -12.62 -21.30 -19.06
N PRO A 21 -13.87 -21.06 -18.60
CA PRO A 21 -14.58 -19.82 -18.90
C PRO A 21 -13.94 -18.62 -18.16
N VAL A 22 -13.81 -17.50 -18.87
CA VAL A 22 -13.55 -16.18 -18.27
C VAL A 22 -14.84 -15.70 -17.58
N LEU A 23 -14.80 -15.49 -16.26
CA LEU A 23 -15.98 -15.14 -15.47
C LEU A 23 -16.00 -13.65 -15.13
N LEU A 24 -17.05 -12.94 -15.53
CA LEU A 24 -17.30 -11.57 -15.06
C LEU A 24 -17.72 -11.60 -13.59
N THR A 25 -16.92 -11.02 -12.69
CA THR A 25 -17.17 -11.04 -11.24
C THR A 25 -17.60 -9.70 -10.68
N ALA A 26 -17.28 -8.58 -11.35
CA ALA A 26 -17.80 -7.26 -10.99
C ALA A 26 -17.93 -6.35 -12.21
N GLN A 27 -18.84 -5.38 -12.13
CA GLN A 27 -18.94 -4.29 -13.09
C GLN A 27 -19.38 -3.00 -12.39
N GLU A 28 -18.75 -1.88 -12.75
CA GLU A 28 -18.94 -0.57 -12.12
C GLU A 28 -18.93 0.53 -13.19
N PRO A 29 -19.99 1.35 -13.30
CA PRO A 29 -19.98 2.47 -14.23
C PRO A 29 -18.95 3.51 -13.78
N LEU A 30 -18.21 4.07 -14.74
CA LEU A 30 -17.20 5.12 -14.50
C LEU A 30 -17.75 6.51 -14.86
N THR A 31 -18.48 6.54 -15.98
CA THR A 31 -19.21 7.68 -16.52
C THR A 31 -20.30 7.14 -17.43
N TYR A 32 -21.28 7.96 -17.80
CA TYR A 32 -22.17 7.62 -18.90
C TYR A 32 -21.34 7.41 -20.18
N GLY A 33 -21.34 6.20 -20.74
CA GLY A 33 -20.48 5.85 -21.87
C GLY A 33 -19.29 4.94 -21.55
N ALA A 34 -18.94 4.69 -20.28
CA ALA A 34 -17.87 3.75 -19.93
C ALA A 34 -18.11 2.99 -18.64
N ILE A 35 -17.76 1.70 -18.65
CA ILE A 35 -17.90 0.78 -17.53
C ILE A 35 -16.59 0.04 -17.29
N ARG A 36 -16.22 -0.12 -16.03
CA ARG A 36 -15.15 -1.02 -15.60
C ARG A 36 -15.74 -2.40 -15.33
N LYS A 37 -15.12 -3.43 -15.86
CA LYS A 37 -15.46 -4.85 -15.64
C LYS A 37 -14.25 -5.55 -15.03
N THR A 38 -14.49 -6.40 -14.05
CA THR A 38 -13.46 -7.27 -13.47
C THR A 38 -13.82 -8.71 -13.80
N TYR A 39 -12.84 -9.41 -14.36
CA TYR A 39 -12.95 -10.81 -14.74
C TYR A 39 -11.99 -11.64 -13.90
N ASP A 40 -12.44 -12.81 -13.47
CA ASP A 40 -11.59 -13.85 -12.91
C ASP A 40 -11.52 -15.01 -13.89
N TRP A 41 -10.31 -15.49 -14.18
CA TRP A 41 -10.07 -16.60 -15.09
C TRP A 41 -9.15 -17.62 -14.44
N SER A 42 -9.64 -18.85 -14.30
CA SER A 42 -8.90 -19.95 -13.68
C SER A 42 -8.68 -21.09 -14.67
N PHE A 43 -7.43 -21.45 -14.92
CA PHE A 43 -7.03 -22.46 -15.91
C PHE A 43 -5.78 -23.22 -15.47
N VAL A 44 -5.30 -24.17 -16.27
CA VAL A 44 -4.12 -24.97 -15.97
C VAL A 44 -2.97 -24.59 -16.90
N ARG A 45 -1.83 -24.20 -16.32
CA ARG A 45 -0.57 -23.93 -17.03
C ARG A 45 0.49 -24.89 -16.52
N ASN A 46 1.12 -25.67 -17.41
CA ASN A 46 2.16 -26.64 -17.03
C ASN A 46 1.77 -27.57 -15.86
N LYS A 47 0.52 -28.07 -15.87
CA LYS A 47 -0.08 -28.92 -14.81
C LYS A 47 -0.28 -28.23 -13.46
N GLN A 48 -0.12 -26.91 -13.36
CA GLN A 48 -0.41 -26.14 -12.15
C GLN A 48 -1.66 -25.28 -12.34
N PRO A 49 -2.53 -25.18 -11.32
CA PRO A 49 -3.66 -24.26 -11.36
C PRO A 49 -3.16 -22.81 -11.34
N VAL A 50 -3.70 -22.00 -12.24
CA VAL A 50 -3.44 -20.56 -12.32
C VAL A 50 -4.78 -19.86 -12.20
N SER A 51 -4.83 -18.80 -11.41
CA SER A 51 -5.98 -17.88 -11.34
C SER A 51 -5.51 -16.47 -11.63
N VAL A 52 -6.19 -15.82 -12.56
CA VAL A 52 -5.85 -14.49 -13.05
C VAL A 52 -7.03 -13.56 -12.86
N LYS A 53 -6.76 -12.36 -12.34
CA LYS A 53 -7.72 -11.26 -12.33
C LYS A 53 -7.36 -10.28 -13.45
N VAL A 54 -8.37 -9.92 -14.26
CA VAL A 54 -8.22 -8.98 -15.36
C VAL A 54 -9.24 -7.86 -15.23
N ASN A 55 -8.78 -6.62 -15.27
CA ASN A 55 -9.62 -5.43 -15.29
C ASN A 55 -9.74 -4.91 -16.72
N VAL A 56 -10.97 -4.56 -17.11
CA VAL A 56 -11.29 -4.08 -18.46
C VAL A 56 -12.13 -2.82 -18.34
N VAL A 57 -11.72 -1.72 -18.97
CA VAL A 57 -12.59 -0.57 -19.20
C VAL A 57 -13.17 -0.68 -20.61
N GLU A 58 -14.49 -0.86 -20.68
CA GLU A 58 -15.25 -0.87 -21.91
C GLU A 58 -15.82 0.53 -22.17
N VAL A 59 -15.51 1.11 -23.32
CA VAL A 59 -15.89 2.47 -23.71
C VAL A 59 -16.79 2.42 -24.93
N ASP A 60 -18.00 2.97 -24.85
CA ASP A 60 -18.91 3.12 -26.00
C ASP A 60 -18.49 4.32 -26.84
N LEU A 61 -17.80 4.03 -27.94
CA LEU A 61 -17.28 5.00 -28.91
C LEU A 61 -18.40 5.80 -29.60
N LYS A 62 -19.65 5.31 -29.59
CA LYS A 62 -20.80 6.02 -30.18
C LYS A 62 -21.51 6.93 -29.18
N ASN A 63 -21.16 6.87 -27.89
CA ASN A 63 -21.77 7.71 -26.88
C ASN A 63 -21.15 9.13 -26.89
N PRO A 64 -21.94 10.21 -27.05
CA PRO A 64 -21.41 11.56 -27.14
C PRO A 64 -20.85 12.11 -25.82
N TYR A 65 -21.12 11.42 -24.69
CA TYR A 65 -20.71 11.85 -23.36
C TYR A 65 -19.42 11.20 -22.85
N VAL A 66 -18.71 10.45 -23.70
CA VAL A 66 -17.42 9.86 -23.38
C VAL A 66 -16.39 10.16 -24.47
N LYS A 67 -15.14 10.38 -24.05
CA LYS A 67 -14.01 10.59 -24.96
C LYS A 67 -12.87 9.65 -24.58
N LEU A 68 -12.30 8.95 -25.55
CA LEU A 68 -11.06 8.18 -25.43
C LEU A 68 -9.94 8.92 -26.16
N ASP A 69 -8.86 9.26 -25.45
CA ASP A 69 -7.72 10.00 -25.99
C ASP A 69 -6.43 9.59 -25.28
N THR A 70 -5.29 10.00 -25.82
CA THR A 70 -4.00 9.72 -25.19
C THR A 70 -3.73 10.66 -24.02
N VAL A 71 -2.96 10.18 -23.06
CA VAL A 71 -2.30 10.96 -22.01
C VAL A 71 -0.80 10.82 -22.16
N VAL A 72 -0.08 11.85 -21.77
CA VAL A 72 1.38 11.93 -21.90
C VAL A 72 1.94 12.19 -20.51
N GLY A 73 3.23 11.89 -20.33
CA GLY A 73 3.97 12.18 -19.12
C GLY A 73 3.80 13.61 -18.59
N THR A 74 4.50 13.92 -17.50
CA THR A 74 4.32 15.13 -16.69
C THR A 74 4.18 16.40 -17.54
N GLY A 75 3.04 17.08 -17.41
CA GLY A 75 2.77 18.35 -18.12
C GLY A 75 2.58 18.20 -19.64
N GLY A 76 2.23 17.01 -20.13
CA GLY A 76 2.05 16.76 -21.56
C GLY A 76 3.36 16.52 -22.33
N GLN A 77 4.44 16.14 -21.63
CA GLN A 77 5.78 16.01 -22.21
C GLN A 77 6.27 14.55 -22.23
N LEU A 78 6.84 14.14 -23.36
CA LEU A 78 7.22 12.75 -23.64
C LEU A 78 8.42 12.29 -22.79
N THR A 79 9.47 13.10 -22.65
CA THR A 79 10.68 12.71 -21.90
C THR A 79 10.54 12.81 -20.38
N LYS A 80 9.36 13.23 -19.89
CA LYS A 80 9.08 13.37 -18.45
C LYS A 80 8.07 12.33 -18.01
N LYS A 81 8.55 11.10 -17.77
CA LYS A 81 7.73 9.96 -17.32
C LYS A 81 6.82 10.31 -16.14
N GLN A 82 5.66 9.66 -16.05
CA GLN A 82 4.69 9.84 -14.98
C GLN A 82 3.86 8.57 -14.74
N ASN A 83 3.32 8.43 -13.55
CA ASN A 83 2.41 7.34 -13.18
C ASN A 83 1.06 7.55 -13.87
N VAL A 84 0.42 6.47 -14.34
CA VAL A 84 -0.84 6.54 -15.10
C VAL A 84 -1.96 7.20 -14.31
N ARG A 85 -2.11 6.87 -13.03
CA ARG A 85 -3.10 7.51 -12.15
C ARG A 85 -2.88 9.01 -12.02
N LYS A 86 -1.62 9.44 -11.94
CA LYS A 86 -1.30 10.87 -11.84
C LYS A 86 -1.58 11.59 -13.15
N MET A 87 -1.23 11.00 -14.30
CA MET A 87 -1.63 11.53 -15.62
C MET A 87 -3.15 11.67 -15.73
N ALA A 88 -3.91 10.64 -15.32
CA ALA A 88 -5.37 10.66 -15.33
C ALA A 88 -5.94 11.78 -14.44
N ASN A 89 -5.41 11.95 -13.23
CA ASN A 89 -5.87 12.97 -12.29
C ASN A 89 -5.54 14.39 -12.75
N GLU A 90 -4.36 14.61 -13.34
CA GLU A 90 -3.94 15.91 -13.88
C GLU A 90 -4.79 16.34 -15.08
N THR A 91 -5.27 15.39 -15.89
CA THR A 91 -6.10 15.68 -17.07
C THR A 91 -7.60 15.58 -16.82
N GLY A 92 -8.03 15.14 -15.63
CA GLY A 92 -9.44 14.96 -15.28
C GLY A 92 -10.09 13.73 -15.93
N ALA A 93 -9.30 12.72 -16.30
CA ALA A 93 -9.81 11.45 -16.80
C ALA A 93 -10.51 10.64 -15.69
N VAL A 94 -11.53 9.87 -16.07
CA VAL A 94 -12.25 8.95 -15.18
C VAL A 94 -11.63 7.56 -15.13
N ALA A 95 -10.82 7.21 -16.13
CA ALA A 95 -9.95 6.04 -16.10
C ALA A 95 -8.77 6.20 -17.06
N ALA A 96 -7.70 5.46 -16.85
CA ALA A 96 -6.57 5.37 -17.78
C ALA A 96 -5.81 4.04 -17.63
N ILE A 97 -5.14 3.64 -18.70
CA ILE A 97 -4.14 2.56 -18.73
C ILE A 97 -2.81 3.08 -19.26
N ASN A 98 -1.69 2.40 -18.97
CA ASN A 98 -0.42 2.68 -19.64
C ASN A 98 -0.53 2.35 -21.15
N GLY A 99 0.41 2.91 -21.92
CA GLY A 99 0.36 2.90 -23.37
C GLY A 99 1.51 2.15 -24.03
N ASP A 100 2.25 2.91 -24.81
CA ASP A 100 3.25 2.44 -25.76
C ASP A 100 4.55 1.97 -25.07
N PHE A 101 5.34 1.21 -25.81
CA PHE A 101 6.69 0.84 -25.41
C PHE A 101 7.61 2.06 -25.45
N PHE A 102 8.64 2.05 -24.61
CA PHE A 102 9.66 3.11 -24.58
C PHE A 102 11.02 2.54 -24.20
N ASN A 103 12.07 3.16 -24.73
CA ASN A 103 13.43 2.78 -24.36
C ASN A 103 13.75 3.32 -22.96
N THR A 104 13.90 2.41 -21.99
CA THR A 104 14.17 2.73 -20.59
C THR A 104 15.58 3.26 -20.34
N LYS A 105 16.51 3.01 -21.28
CA LYS A 105 17.92 3.42 -21.21
C LYS A 105 18.22 4.71 -21.98
N ALA A 106 17.28 5.19 -22.79
CA ALA A 106 17.41 6.43 -23.56
C ALA A 106 16.57 7.55 -22.92
N GLU A 107 16.11 8.53 -23.72
CA GLU A 107 15.41 9.72 -23.25
C GLU A 107 13.98 9.44 -22.71
N GLY A 108 13.50 8.20 -22.88
CA GLY A 108 12.22 7.75 -22.37
C GLY A 108 11.05 8.39 -23.10
N VAL A 109 10.90 8.09 -24.39
CA VAL A 109 9.80 8.55 -25.26
C VAL A 109 9.14 7.34 -25.95
N PRO A 110 7.90 7.45 -26.43
CA PRO A 110 7.21 6.34 -27.09
C PRO A 110 7.92 5.87 -28.37
N MET A 111 8.01 4.55 -28.52
CA MET A 111 8.58 3.89 -29.70
C MET A 111 7.65 3.99 -30.91
N GLY A 112 6.34 3.86 -30.73
CA GLY A 112 5.30 4.01 -31.75
C GLY A 112 4.79 5.45 -31.93
N PRO A 113 3.77 5.64 -32.78
CA PRO A 113 3.16 6.94 -33.01
C PRO A 113 2.28 7.39 -31.85
N GLN A 114 2.06 8.71 -31.79
CA GLN A 114 1.05 9.28 -30.91
C GLN A 114 0.33 10.45 -31.58
N VAL A 115 -0.99 10.42 -31.54
CA VAL A 115 -1.87 11.55 -31.85
C VAL A 115 -2.71 11.86 -30.62
N SER A 116 -2.72 13.13 -30.21
CA SER A 116 -3.47 13.61 -29.05
C SER A 116 -4.35 14.79 -29.48
N GLY A 117 -5.67 14.68 -29.30
CA GLY A 117 -6.61 15.73 -29.70
C GLY A 117 -6.49 16.16 -31.17
N GLY A 118 -6.14 15.24 -32.07
CA GLY A 118 -5.95 15.50 -33.51
C GLY A 118 -4.61 16.12 -33.90
N LYS A 119 -3.67 16.25 -32.96
CA LYS A 119 -2.31 16.72 -33.25
C LYS A 119 -1.33 15.55 -33.23
N LEU A 120 -0.49 15.46 -34.26
CA LEU A 120 0.62 14.50 -34.29
C LEU A 120 1.67 14.90 -33.26
N VAL A 121 1.88 14.05 -32.27
CA VAL A 121 2.81 14.25 -31.15
C VAL A 121 4.09 13.47 -31.37
N ALA A 122 4.01 12.24 -31.85
CA ALA A 122 5.16 11.41 -32.21
C ALA A 122 4.83 10.58 -33.46
N THR A 123 5.81 10.34 -34.34
CA THR A 123 5.61 9.54 -35.56
C THR A 123 5.76 8.04 -35.29
N PRO A 124 5.41 7.14 -36.22
CA PRO A 124 5.87 5.75 -36.16
C PRO A 124 7.40 5.64 -36.33
N PRO A 125 8.04 4.57 -35.84
CA PRO A 125 9.40 4.22 -36.23
C PRO A 125 9.38 3.41 -37.54
N TYR A 126 10.51 3.30 -38.24
CA TYR A 126 10.67 2.40 -39.38
C TYR A 126 10.99 0.97 -38.89
N LEU A 127 10.04 0.38 -38.15
CA LEU A 127 10.09 -1.02 -37.68
C LEU A 127 8.99 -1.83 -38.36
N THR A 128 9.27 -3.09 -38.63
CA THR A 128 8.34 -3.97 -39.36
C THR A 128 7.36 -4.63 -38.39
N GLY A 129 6.08 -4.71 -38.78
CA GLY A 129 5.09 -5.42 -37.99
C GLY A 129 4.58 -4.68 -36.75
N TRP A 130 4.91 -3.39 -36.59
CA TRP A 130 4.58 -2.59 -35.42
C TRP A 130 3.16 -2.00 -35.49
N TYR A 131 2.23 -2.53 -34.71
CA TYR A 131 0.83 -2.11 -34.71
C TYR A 131 0.56 -0.90 -33.82
N SER A 132 -0.43 -0.10 -34.24
CA SER A 132 -0.95 1.04 -33.47
C SER A 132 -2.48 1.03 -33.46
N PHE A 133 -3.05 1.63 -32.42
CA PHE A 133 -4.48 1.88 -32.30
C PHE A 133 -4.76 3.35 -32.62
N ALA A 134 -5.82 3.62 -33.38
CA ALA A 134 -6.26 4.97 -33.68
C ALA A 134 -7.79 5.12 -33.61
N LEU A 135 -8.25 6.34 -33.38
CA LEU A 135 -9.64 6.77 -33.54
C LEU A 135 -9.72 7.92 -34.52
N THR A 136 -10.65 7.82 -35.48
CA THR A 136 -11.01 8.96 -36.33
C THR A 136 -11.83 10.00 -35.56
N LYS A 137 -12.03 11.18 -36.14
CA LYS A 137 -12.87 12.25 -35.61
C LYS A 137 -14.29 11.77 -35.32
N GLU A 138 -14.79 10.85 -36.14
CA GLU A 138 -16.09 10.17 -36.06
C GLU A 138 -16.11 9.00 -35.06
N ASN A 139 -15.05 8.80 -34.27
CA ASN A 139 -14.89 7.68 -33.34
C ASN A 139 -14.80 6.29 -33.99
N LYS A 140 -14.39 6.18 -35.26
CA LYS A 140 -14.13 4.88 -35.86
C LYS A 140 -12.78 4.32 -35.35
N PRO A 141 -12.74 3.13 -34.71
CA PRO A 141 -11.51 2.51 -34.26
C PRO A 141 -10.76 1.85 -35.43
N VAL A 142 -9.43 1.97 -35.40
CA VAL A 142 -8.51 1.35 -36.35
C VAL A 142 -7.37 0.71 -35.57
N ILE A 143 -7.01 -0.53 -35.91
CA ILE A 143 -5.78 -1.18 -35.46
C ILE A 143 -5.05 -1.62 -36.71
N ASP A 144 -3.91 -0.98 -36.97
CA ASP A 144 -3.14 -1.17 -38.21
C ASP A 144 -1.68 -0.74 -38.00
N MET A 145 -0.84 -1.01 -39.01
CA MET A 145 0.54 -0.59 -39.07
C MET A 145 0.64 0.73 -39.83
N PHE A 146 1.38 1.69 -39.26
CA PHE A 146 1.54 3.02 -39.85
C PHE A 146 3.02 3.31 -40.08
N THR A 147 3.30 4.05 -41.14
CA THR A 147 4.63 4.59 -41.46
C THR A 147 4.58 6.11 -41.58
N PHE A 148 5.76 6.73 -41.67
CA PHE A 148 5.93 8.17 -41.78
C PHE A 148 6.61 8.52 -43.10
N GLN A 149 6.06 9.54 -43.78
CA GLN A 149 6.73 10.18 -44.90
C GLN A 149 6.79 11.68 -44.63
N GLY A 150 7.99 12.23 -44.58
CA GLY A 150 8.19 13.66 -44.39
C GLY A 150 9.43 14.18 -45.09
N LYS A 151 9.47 15.50 -45.31
CA LYS A 151 10.63 16.23 -45.80
C LYS A 151 10.67 17.65 -45.25
N ILE A 152 11.88 18.17 -45.14
CA ILE A 152 12.15 19.59 -44.95
C ILE A 152 12.48 20.19 -46.31
N VAL A 153 11.89 21.34 -46.63
CA VAL A 153 12.11 22.08 -47.88
C VAL A 153 12.71 23.44 -47.53
N ALA A 154 13.91 23.68 -48.08
CA ALA A 154 14.63 24.94 -47.95
C ALA A 154 14.04 26.02 -48.87
N ARG A 155 14.44 27.27 -48.67
CA ARG A 155 13.97 28.41 -49.45
C ARG A 155 14.25 28.26 -50.96
N ASP A 156 15.37 27.65 -51.32
CA ASP A 156 15.80 27.43 -52.70
C ASP A 156 15.07 26.25 -53.39
N GLY A 157 14.18 25.57 -52.67
CA GLY A 157 13.42 24.41 -53.15
C GLY A 157 14.13 23.07 -52.96
N ALA A 158 15.37 23.04 -52.49
CA ALA A 158 16.04 21.81 -52.11
C ALA A 158 15.31 21.15 -50.93
N SER A 159 15.28 19.82 -50.90
CA SER A 159 14.57 19.09 -49.84
C SER A 159 15.35 17.90 -49.32
N TYR A 160 15.19 17.60 -48.03
CA TYR A 160 15.78 16.45 -47.37
C TYR A 160 14.71 15.63 -46.61
N PRO A 161 14.75 14.28 -46.64
CA PRO A 161 13.80 13.45 -45.90
C PRO A 161 13.82 13.73 -44.40
N LEU A 162 12.64 13.81 -43.80
CA LEU A 162 12.48 13.90 -42.35
C LEU A 162 12.28 12.47 -41.80
N GLY A 163 13.15 12.04 -40.89
CA GLY A 163 13.15 10.69 -40.33
C GLY A 163 12.12 10.48 -39.21
N GLY A 164 11.55 11.56 -38.66
CA GLY A 164 10.50 11.48 -37.66
C GLY A 164 10.32 12.74 -36.82
N ILE A 165 9.29 12.72 -35.97
CA ILE A 165 8.98 13.78 -35.02
C ILE A 165 9.02 13.20 -33.61
N ASN A 166 9.75 13.87 -32.71
CA ASN A 166 9.92 13.52 -31.30
C ASN A 166 10.35 12.07 -31.08
N LYS A 167 11.36 11.62 -31.85
CA LYS A 167 11.89 10.27 -31.75
C LYS A 167 13.23 10.20 -31.04
N THR A 168 13.38 9.17 -30.22
CA THR A 168 14.69 8.66 -29.81
C THR A 168 15.29 7.83 -30.95
N TYR A 169 16.55 7.49 -30.81
CA TYR A 169 17.27 6.62 -31.72
C TYR A 169 16.78 5.17 -31.56
N TYR A 170 16.75 4.48 -32.68
CA TYR A 170 16.49 3.04 -32.82
C TYR A 170 17.34 2.49 -33.98
N TRP A 171 17.31 1.17 -34.13
CA TRP A 171 17.98 0.47 -35.21
C TRP A 171 16.96 0.02 -36.23
N TYR A 172 17.29 0.19 -37.51
CA TYR A 172 16.42 -0.26 -38.58
C TYR A 172 16.32 -1.79 -38.59
N GLU A 173 15.10 -2.26 -38.81
CA GLU A 173 14.86 -3.64 -39.22
C GLU A 173 14.91 -3.74 -40.73
N ASN A 174 14.80 -4.96 -41.26
CA ASN A 174 14.67 -5.18 -42.68
C ASN A 174 13.30 -4.70 -43.20
N ASP A 175 13.19 -3.40 -43.45
CA ASP A 175 12.00 -2.73 -44.01
C ASP A 175 12.06 -2.60 -45.55
N GLY A 176 13.13 -3.10 -46.17
CA GLY A 176 13.38 -3.03 -47.61
C GLY A 176 13.84 -1.65 -48.11
N VAL A 177 14.06 -0.68 -47.21
CA VAL A 177 14.47 0.69 -47.54
C VAL A 177 15.79 1.05 -46.87
N HIS A 178 15.93 0.74 -45.58
CA HIS A 178 17.09 1.07 -44.77
C HIS A 178 18.01 -0.15 -44.58
N GLU A 179 19.28 0.10 -44.27
CA GLU A 179 20.23 -0.96 -43.93
C GLU A 179 19.85 -1.57 -42.57
N GLU A 180 19.56 -2.87 -42.54
CA GLU A 180 19.23 -3.60 -41.32
C GLU A 180 20.36 -3.47 -40.28
N GLY A 181 20.01 -3.12 -39.04
CA GLY A 181 20.97 -2.82 -37.98
C GLY A 181 21.62 -1.44 -38.09
N GLY A 182 21.27 -0.63 -39.10
CA GLY A 182 21.70 0.76 -39.19
C GLY A 182 21.07 1.63 -38.11
N HIS A 183 21.82 2.61 -37.59
CA HIS A 183 21.32 3.59 -36.63
C HIS A 183 20.44 4.63 -37.32
N SER A 184 19.19 4.78 -36.85
CA SER A 184 18.22 5.77 -37.38
C SER A 184 18.71 7.22 -37.39
N MET A 185 19.66 7.57 -36.53
CA MET A 185 20.20 8.92 -36.45
C MET A 185 21.31 9.21 -37.46
N VAL A 186 21.87 8.19 -38.15
CA VAL A 186 22.91 8.34 -39.19
C VAL A 186 22.28 8.91 -40.46
N ASP A 187 22.90 9.95 -41.03
CA ASP A 187 22.35 10.71 -42.17
C ASP A 187 20.93 11.27 -41.88
N GLY A 188 20.53 11.34 -40.62
CA GLY A 188 19.16 11.59 -40.20
C GLY A 188 18.85 13.06 -39.99
N LEU A 189 17.63 13.46 -40.34
CA LEU A 189 17.02 14.75 -39.98
C LEU A 189 15.76 14.50 -39.16
N TYR A 190 15.71 14.95 -37.92
CA TYR A 190 14.58 14.73 -37.00
C TYR A 190 14.05 16.03 -36.43
N MET A 191 12.73 16.11 -36.24
CA MET A 191 12.06 17.29 -35.69
C MET A 191 11.67 17.08 -34.24
N TYR A 192 11.96 18.06 -33.40
CA TYR A 192 11.63 18.04 -31.97
C TYR A 192 10.80 19.27 -31.61
N THR A 193 9.65 19.03 -30.99
CA THR A 193 8.70 20.07 -30.61
C THR A 193 8.69 20.27 -29.10
N SER A 194 7.93 21.24 -28.60
CA SER A 194 7.79 21.51 -27.16
C SER A 194 7.27 20.31 -26.33
N THR A 195 6.66 19.32 -26.99
CA THR A 195 6.22 18.06 -26.37
C THR A 195 7.36 17.08 -26.08
N TRP A 196 8.55 17.26 -26.65
CA TRP A 196 9.74 16.47 -26.30
C TRP A 196 10.05 16.62 -24.80
N GLY A 197 10.23 17.85 -24.32
CA GLY A 197 10.28 18.19 -22.89
C GLY A 197 11.65 18.23 -22.23
N GLN A 198 12.67 17.63 -22.85
CA GLN A 198 14.08 17.78 -22.45
C GLN A 198 14.76 18.95 -23.19
N ALA A 199 15.87 19.42 -22.64
CA ALA A 199 16.65 20.53 -23.18
C ALA A 199 17.57 20.09 -24.32
N ASP A 200 17.99 18.83 -24.32
CA ASP A 200 18.75 18.12 -25.34
C ASP A 200 17.82 17.24 -26.18
N ARG A 201 18.31 16.77 -27.33
CA ARG A 201 17.60 15.89 -28.28
C ARG A 201 18.13 14.47 -28.21
N SER A 202 17.63 13.59 -29.07
CA SER A 202 18.10 12.21 -29.09
C SER A 202 19.62 12.11 -29.25
N ASN A 203 20.23 11.26 -28.43
CA ASN A 203 21.66 11.01 -28.42
C ASN A 203 21.93 9.50 -28.56
N ASP A 204 22.36 9.09 -29.75
CA ASP A 204 22.69 7.70 -30.04
C ASP A 204 24.13 7.32 -29.68
N GLY A 205 24.94 8.27 -29.20
CA GLY A 205 26.36 8.07 -28.87
C GLY A 205 27.28 7.83 -30.08
N VAL A 206 26.73 7.89 -31.30
CA VAL A 206 27.46 7.59 -32.55
C VAL A 206 27.55 8.83 -33.44
N THR A 207 26.49 9.62 -33.51
CA THR A 207 26.39 10.77 -34.42
C THR A 207 26.68 12.09 -33.71
N VAL A 208 27.38 12.99 -34.41
CA VAL A 208 27.60 14.38 -33.94
C VAL A 208 26.44 15.25 -34.45
N PRO A 209 25.65 15.88 -33.57
CA PRO A 209 24.48 16.63 -33.98
C PRO A 209 24.82 18.02 -34.51
N THR A 210 24.08 18.44 -35.53
CA THR A 210 23.85 19.84 -35.89
C THR A 210 22.40 20.17 -35.62
N GLU A 211 22.14 21.33 -35.04
CA GLU A 211 20.77 21.71 -34.68
C GLU A 211 20.33 23.06 -35.27
N ILE A 212 19.05 23.12 -35.64
CA ILE A 212 18.44 24.27 -36.29
C ILE A 212 17.22 24.68 -35.48
N LEU A 213 17.26 25.88 -34.90
CA LEU A 213 16.12 26.46 -34.20
C LEU A 213 15.20 27.15 -35.21
N VAL A 214 13.95 26.73 -35.26
CA VAL A 214 12.92 27.31 -36.13
C VAL A 214 11.80 27.87 -35.27
N GLN A 215 11.42 29.13 -35.51
CA GLN A 215 10.25 29.76 -34.87
C GLN A 215 9.42 30.49 -35.92
N ASN A 216 8.11 30.27 -35.88
CA ASN A 216 7.17 30.84 -36.85
C ASN A 216 7.58 30.59 -38.30
N GLY A 217 8.11 29.39 -38.59
CA GLY A 217 8.57 28.98 -39.93
C GLY A 217 9.87 29.64 -40.41
N ILE A 218 10.57 30.38 -39.54
CA ILE A 218 11.83 31.06 -39.87
C ILE A 218 12.98 30.45 -39.07
N ILE A 219 14.11 30.20 -39.74
CA ILE A 219 15.34 29.75 -39.09
C ILE A 219 15.90 30.88 -38.23
N LYS A 220 16.04 30.65 -36.92
CA LYS A 220 16.54 31.63 -35.95
C LYS A 220 18.01 31.48 -35.64
N ASP A 221 18.49 30.25 -35.58
CA ASP A 221 19.89 29.95 -35.31
C ASP A 221 20.25 28.54 -35.81
N ILE A 222 21.53 28.30 -36.12
CA ILE A 222 22.08 27.01 -36.55
C ILE A 222 23.36 26.73 -35.74
N ARG A 223 23.41 25.57 -35.08
CA ARG A 223 24.57 25.08 -34.31
C ARG A 223 25.20 23.91 -35.04
N ARG A 224 26.34 24.13 -35.69
CA ARG A 224 27.01 23.15 -36.56
C ARG A 224 28.53 23.06 -36.29
N PRO A 225 29.04 21.97 -35.69
CA PRO A 225 28.29 21.02 -34.87
C PRO A 225 27.85 21.69 -33.56
N GLY A 226 26.80 21.19 -32.94
CA GLY A 226 26.39 21.63 -31.61
C GLY A 226 24.91 21.48 -31.36
N ILE A 227 24.55 21.70 -30.10
CA ILE A 227 23.16 21.61 -29.63
C ILE A 227 22.70 22.93 -29.01
N PHE A 228 21.38 23.12 -28.92
CA PHE A 228 20.76 24.10 -28.03
C PHE A 228 20.34 23.43 -26.73
N GLU A 229 20.77 23.95 -25.59
CA GLU A 229 20.32 23.49 -24.26
C GLU A 229 19.00 24.16 -23.87
N MET A 230 17.93 23.85 -24.62
CA MET A 230 16.60 24.40 -24.38
C MET A 230 15.51 23.46 -24.86
N VAL A 231 14.35 23.50 -24.20
CA VAL A 231 13.14 22.88 -24.75
C VAL A 231 12.74 23.66 -26.01
N ALA A 232 12.34 22.94 -27.06
CA ALA A 232 11.86 23.58 -28.27
C ALA A 232 10.68 24.54 -27.96
N PRO A 233 10.66 25.74 -28.54
CA PRO A 233 9.68 26.76 -28.21
C PRO A 233 8.27 26.36 -28.67
N ALA A 234 7.24 26.88 -28.01
CA ALA A 234 5.84 26.54 -28.31
C ALA A 234 5.38 26.99 -29.71
N ASP A 235 6.00 28.03 -30.26
CA ASP A 235 5.75 28.59 -31.60
C ASP A 235 6.75 28.06 -32.66
N GLY A 236 7.44 26.96 -32.36
CA GLY A 236 8.52 26.45 -33.20
C GLY A 236 8.91 25.00 -32.95
N TYR A 237 10.08 24.64 -33.46
CA TYR A 237 10.69 23.33 -33.31
C TYR A 237 12.20 23.42 -33.49
N ILE A 238 12.89 22.34 -33.11
CA ILE A 238 14.32 22.17 -33.36
C ILE A 238 14.51 20.98 -34.29
N LEU A 239 15.25 21.19 -35.38
CA LEU A 239 15.71 20.07 -36.22
C LEU A 239 17.06 19.60 -35.71
N ARG A 240 17.25 18.28 -35.63
CA ARG A 240 18.54 17.62 -35.39
C ARG A 240 18.97 16.93 -36.67
N ALA A 241 20.15 17.29 -37.18
CA ALA A 241 20.75 16.76 -38.38
C ALA A 241 22.08 16.03 -38.06
N SER A 242 22.42 15.02 -38.84
CA SER A 242 23.75 14.39 -38.84
C SER A 242 24.13 13.90 -40.24
N GLY A 243 25.43 13.66 -40.49
CA GLY A 243 25.91 13.08 -41.75
C GLY A 243 25.43 13.87 -42.97
N LYS A 244 24.82 13.20 -43.96
CA LYS A 244 24.26 13.84 -45.17
C LYS A 244 23.17 14.89 -44.87
N ALA A 245 22.43 14.76 -43.78
CA ALA A 245 21.47 15.79 -43.37
C ALA A 245 22.19 17.07 -42.93
N ASP A 246 23.33 16.94 -42.25
CA ASP A 246 24.17 18.07 -41.88
C ASP A 246 24.80 18.75 -43.11
N GLU A 247 25.18 17.98 -44.14
CA GLU A 247 25.61 18.52 -45.43
C GLU A 247 24.49 19.30 -46.13
N PHE A 248 23.25 18.79 -46.10
CA PHE A 248 22.09 19.52 -46.60
C PHE A 248 21.88 20.85 -45.87
N VAL A 249 22.00 20.86 -44.53
CA VAL A 249 21.91 22.08 -43.72
C VAL A 249 22.97 23.09 -44.17
N ALA A 250 24.21 22.65 -44.37
CA ALA A 250 25.32 23.51 -44.79
C ALA A 250 25.11 24.16 -46.16
N GLN A 251 24.52 23.41 -47.09
CA GLN A 251 24.37 23.83 -48.48
C GLN A 251 23.12 24.70 -48.69
N HIS A 252 22.05 24.44 -47.95
CA HIS A 252 20.72 24.95 -48.28
C HIS A 252 20.02 25.78 -47.19
N LEU A 253 20.47 25.75 -45.92
CA LEU A 253 19.79 26.46 -44.82
C LEU A 253 20.61 27.65 -44.31
N LYS A 254 19.94 28.80 -44.13
CA LYS A 254 20.54 30.01 -43.57
C LYS A 254 19.63 30.68 -42.55
N VAL A 255 20.24 31.29 -41.53
CA VAL A 255 19.51 32.08 -40.52
C VAL A 255 18.75 33.23 -41.19
N GLY A 256 17.50 33.41 -40.77
CA GLY A 256 16.56 34.41 -41.30
C GLY A 256 15.72 33.93 -42.49
N GLU A 257 16.01 32.76 -43.06
CA GLU A 257 15.24 32.22 -44.19
C GLU A 257 14.01 31.42 -43.74
N PRO A 258 12.95 31.38 -44.57
CA PRO A 258 11.82 30.50 -44.35
C PRO A 258 12.22 29.05 -44.59
N ILE A 259 11.58 28.15 -43.85
CA ILE A 259 11.74 26.71 -43.98
C ILE A 259 10.37 26.05 -43.87
N PHE A 260 10.14 25.02 -44.69
CA PHE A 260 8.85 24.35 -44.77
C PHE A 260 9.00 22.88 -44.41
N SER A 261 7.99 22.34 -43.75
CA SER A 261 7.89 20.92 -43.44
C SER A 261 6.64 20.35 -44.11
N ASP A 262 6.82 19.31 -44.91
CA ASP A 262 5.74 18.58 -45.56
C ASP A 262 5.81 17.13 -45.09
N TYR A 263 4.81 16.69 -44.34
CA TYR A 263 4.81 15.36 -43.76
C TYR A 263 3.40 14.81 -43.53
N ARG A 264 3.29 13.49 -43.53
CA ARG A 264 2.05 12.74 -43.32
C ARG A 264 2.33 11.36 -42.73
N MET A 265 1.34 10.86 -41.98
CA MET A 265 1.29 9.44 -41.62
C MET A 265 0.60 8.67 -42.75
N LEU A 266 1.08 7.46 -43.02
CA LEU A 266 0.55 6.57 -44.05
C LEU A 266 0.32 5.18 -43.45
N SER A 267 -0.53 4.38 -44.07
CA SER A 267 -0.54 2.94 -43.83
C SER A 267 0.80 2.34 -44.27
N GLN A 268 1.28 1.33 -43.56
CA GLN A 268 2.41 0.53 -44.05
C GLN A 268 2.01 -0.37 -45.21
N ASP A 269 0.72 -0.78 -45.29
CA ASP A 269 0.15 -1.42 -46.47
C ASP A 269 -0.24 -0.35 -47.51
N PRO A 270 0.46 -0.24 -48.67
CA PRO A 270 0.16 0.76 -49.69
C PRO A 270 -1.21 0.59 -50.35
N ALA A 271 -1.84 -0.59 -50.24
CA ALA A 271 -3.19 -0.83 -50.75
C ALA A 271 -4.27 -0.20 -49.86
N VAL A 272 -3.94 0.14 -48.60
CA VAL A 272 -4.84 0.76 -47.65
C VAL A 272 -4.54 2.26 -47.57
N GLN A 273 -5.57 3.09 -47.77
CA GLN A 273 -5.44 4.53 -47.61
C GLN A 273 -6.30 5.04 -46.46
N TYR A 274 -5.66 5.79 -45.57
CA TYR A 274 -6.31 6.53 -44.49
C TYR A 274 -6.16 8.02 -44.73
N ASP A 275 -7.21 8.79 -44.43
CA ASP A 275 -7.06 10.23 -44.23
C ASP A 275 -6.38 10.46 -42.87
N ALA A 276 -5.07 10.70 -42.88
CA ALA A 276 -4.32 10.95 -41.65
C ALA A 276 -4.85 12.15 -40.85
N ALA A 277 -5.47 13.14 -41.51
CA ALA A 277 -6.08 14.29 -40.84
C ALA A 277 -7.40 13.94 -40.14
N SER A 278 -7.95 12.76 -40.39
CA SER A 278 -9.14 12.25 -39.69
C SER A 278 -8.82 11.70 -38.31
N PHE A 279 -7.56 11.32 -38.01
CA PHE A 279 -7.23 10.76 -36.70
C PHE A 279 -7.23 11.82 -35.61
N LYS A 280 -7.94 11.54 -34.50
CA LYS A 280 -7.95 12.38 -33.29
C LYS A 280 -7.18 11.77 -32.13
N THR A 281 -7.08 10.45 -32.09
CA THR A 281 -6.35 9.68 -31.08
C THR A 281 -5.53 8.64 -31.81
N MET A 282 -4.27 8.48 -31.44
CA MET A 282 -3.45 7.35 -31.88
C MET A 282 -2.42 7.03 -30.80
N ILE A 283 -2.16 5.75 -30.58
CA ILE A 283 -1.12 5.27 -29.68
C ILE A 283 -0.44 4.04 -30.28
N GLY A 284 0.89 4.00 -30.17
CA GLY A 284 1.69 2.83 -30.49
C GLY A 284 1.37 1.66 -29.57
N GLY A 285 1.51 0.46 -30.11
CA GLY A 285 1.52 -0.80 -29.37
C GLY A 285 2.76 -1.58 -29.76
N HIS A 286 2.57 -2.81 -30.21
CA HIS A 286 3.68 -3.66 -30.67
C HIS A 286 3.19 -4.68 -31.69
N THR A 287 2.52 -5.75 -31.23
CA THR A 287 2.07 -6.85 -32.07
C THR A 287 0.54 -6.97 -32.02
N ILE A 288 -0.06 -7.35 -33.14
CA ILE A 288 -1.48 -7.73 -33.17
C ILE A 288 -1.70 -8.99 -32.34
N LEU A 289 -2.82 -9.05 -31.62
CA LEU A 289 -3.20 -10.18 -30.78
C LEU A 289 -4.46 -10.87 -31.29
N VAL A 290 -5.45 -10.09 -31.72
CA VAL A 290 -6.72 -10.62 -32.22
C VAL A 290 -7.01 -9.96 -33.55
N ASP A 291 -7.41 -10.76 -34.54
CA ASP A 291 -7.90 -10.29 -35.83
C ASP A 291 -9.08 -11.14 -36.28
N GLY A 292 -10.15 -10.51 -36.77
CA GLY A 292 -11.37 -11.21 -37.15
C GLY A 292 -12.06 -11.98 -36.00
N GLY A 293 -11.84 -11.59 -34.74
CA GLY A 293 -12.36 -12.27 -33.55
C GLY A 293 -11.65 -13.60 -33.25
N GLN A 294 -10.43 -13.79 -33.77
CA GLN A 294 -9.61 -14.98 -33.55
C GLN A 294 -8.18 -14.58 -33.16
N PRO A 295 -7.43 -15.44 -32.45
CA PRO A 295 -6.00 -15.21 -32.20
C PRO A 295 -5.24 -15.01 -33.51
N ALA A 296 -4.47 -13.92 -33.61
CA ALA A 296 -3.66 -13.60 -34.78
C ALA A 296 -2.20 -14.07 -34.60
N PRO A 297 -1.48 -14.44 -35.68
CA PRO A 297 -0.03 -14.57 -35.62
C PRO A 297 0.61 -13.26 -35.17
N PHE A 298 1.64 -13.33 -34.31
CA PHE A 298 2.35 -12.14 -33.89
C PHE A 298 3.04 -11.49 -35.10
N SER A 299 2.78 -10.21 -35.31
CA SER A 299 3.33 -9.44 -36.43
C SER A 299 4.76 -8.98 -36.20
N HIS A 300 5.24 -9.03 -34.94
CA HIS A 300 6.57 -8.58 -34.54
C HIS A 300 7.19 -9.53 -33.48
N GLU A 301 8.51 -9.47 -33.28
CA GLU A 301 9.29 -10.34 -32.37
C GLU A 301 8.83 -10.16 -30.92
N VAL A 302 8.43 -11.25 -30.24
CA VAL A 302 7.79 -11.15 -28.91
C VAL A 302 8.70 -11.51 -27.73
N GLY A 303 9.89 -12.04 -27.95
CA GLY A 303 10.87 -12.38 -26.92
C GLY A 303 11.33 -11.16 -26.13
N GLY A 304 11.57 -10.02 -26.80
CA GLY A 304 11.91 -8.74 -26.17
C GLY A 304 10.85 -8.19 -25.21
N VAL A 305 9.59 -8.62 -25.38
CA VAL A 305 8.44 -8.24 -24.53
C VAL A 305 7.95 -9.42 -23.66
N SER A 306 8.82 -10.41 -23.46
CA SER A 306 8.57 -11.60 -22.64
C SER A 306 7.30 -12.35 -23.07
N GLY A 307 7.02 -12.47 -24.37
CA GLY A 307 5.74 -12.89 -24.93
C GLY A 307 5.23 -14.26 -24.46
N TYR A 308 6.14 -15.17 -24.10
CA TYR A 308 5.83 -16.51 -23.60
C TYR A 308 6.00 -16.65 -22.08
N SER A 309 6.32 -15.57 -21.37
CA SER A 309 6.42 -15.54 -19.92
C SER A 309 5.14 -14.98 -19.28
N PRO A 310 4.72 -15.51 -18.14
CA PRO A 310 3.56 -14.97 -17.42
C PRO A 310 3.96 -13.72 -16.65
N VAL A 311 3.69 -12.56 -17.23
CA VAL A 311 3.92 -11.24 -16.63
C VAL A 311 2.66 -10.39 -16.74
N ALA A 312 2.54 -9.33 -15.95
CA ALA A 312 1.42 -8.40 -16.06
C ALA A 312 1.31 -7.87 -17.51
N ARG A 313 0.07 -7.69 -18.01
CA ARG A 313 -0.18 -7.30 -19.41
C ARG A 313 -1.13 -6.14 -19.53
N THR A 314 -0.90 -5.34 -20.57
CA THR A 314 -1.82 -4.29 -21.02
C THR A 314 -2.16 -4.51 -22.49
N ALA A 315 -3.42 -4.33 -22.86
CA ALA A 315 -3.85 -4.46 -24.26
C ALA A 315 -5.00 -3.50 -24.58
N ILE A 316 -5.21 -3.29 -25.88
CA ILE A 316 -6.39 -2.61 -26.39
C ILE A 316 -7.00 -3.35 -27.57
N GLY A 317 -8.33 -3.35 -27.67
CA GLY A 317 -9.05 -3.83 -28.84
C GLY A 317 -10.41 -3.18 -29.00
N TYR A 318 -11.13 -3.55 -30.05
CA TYR A 318 -12.49 -3.08 -30.30
C TYR A 318 -13.43 -4.20 -30.76
N SER A 319 -14.74 -3.98 -30.59
CA SER A 319 -15.80 -4.94 -30.91
C SER A 319 -16.10 -5.00 -32.41
N GLN A 320 -16.68 -6.11 -32.88
CA GLN A 320 -16.96 -6.32 -34.32
C GLN A 320 -17.82 -5.21 -34.95
N ASN A 321 -18.76 -4.65 -34.18
CA ASN A 321 -19.65 -3.57 -34.62
C ASN A 321 -19.04 -2.16 -34.45
N GLU A 322 -17.74 -2.10 -34.12
CA GLU A 322 -16.95 -0.88 -33.90
C GLU A 322 -17.53 0.05 -32.81
N GLN A 323 -18.42 -0.46 -31.95
CA GLN A 323 -19.07 0.34 -30.92
C GLN A 323 -18.22 0.46 -29.65
N TYR A 324 -17.52 -0.60 -29.25
CA TYR A 324 -16.82 -0.64 -27.98
C TYR A 324 -15.31 -0.71 -28.19
N ALA A 325 -14.57 0.08 -27.42
CA ALA A 325 -13.14 -0.13 -27.18
C ALA A 325 -12.93 -0.78 -25.80
N TYR A 326 -11.95 -1.68 -25.72
CA TYR A 326 -11.60 -2.43 -24.52
C TYR A 326 -10.18 -2.06 -24.08
N LEU A 327 -10.03 -1.38 -22.95
CA LEU A 327 -8.75 -1.09 -22.31
C LEU A 327 -8.51 -2.16 -21.25
N ILE A 328 -7.50 -3.01 -21.42
CA ILE A 328 -7.33 -4.25 -20.66
C ILE A 328 -6.05 -4.17 -19.83
N ALA A 329 -6.12 -4.51 -18.54
CA ALA A 329 -4.97 -4.70 -17.67
C ALA A 329 -5.11 -6.00 -16.86
N ALA A 330 -4.09 -6.85 -16.90
CA ALA A 330 -4.01 -8.10 -16.16
C ALA A 330 -2.83 -8.04 -15.17
N ASP A 331 -3.11 -8.03 -13.87
CA ASP A 331 -2.09 -7.89 -12.82
C ASP A 331 -1.29 -9.18 -12.63
N THR A 332 -2.02 -10.30 -12.58
CA THR A 332 -1.46 -11.64 -12.45
C THR A 332 -1.03 -12.15 -13.81
N GLY A 333 0.22 -12.63 -13.92
CA GLY A 333 0.88 -12.75 -15.20
C GLY A 333 0.22 -13.68 -16.24
N LEU A 334 0.03 -13.14 -17.44
CA LEU A 334 -0.42 -13.84 -18.65
C LEU A 334 0.70 -13.89 -19.69
N THR A 335 0.78 -14.98 -20.43
CA THR A 335 1.51 -15.03 -21.71
C THR A 335 0.68 -14.34 -22.80
N LEU A 336 1.31 -13.90 -23.89
CA LEU A 336 0.55 -13.31 -25.02
C LEU A 336 -0.47 -14.27 -25.61
N PRO A 337 -0.19 -15.57 -25.83
CA PRO A 337 -1.23 -16.51 -26.28
C PRO A 337 -2.43 -16.61 -25.34
N GLU A 338 -2.22 -16.60 -24.03
CA GLU A 338 -3.32 -16.60 -23.06
C GLU A 338 -4.11 -15.28 -23.08
N LEU A 339 -3.43 -14.15 -23.27
CA LEU A 339 -4.08 -12.85 -23.46
C LEU A 339 -4.93 -12.81 -24.73
N GLN A 340 -4.49 -13.44 -25.84
CA GLN A 340 -5.31 -13.58 -27.05
C GLN A 340 -6.61 -14.31 -26.74
N GLN A 341 -6.53 -15.43 -26.03
CA GLN A 341 -7.71 -16.21 -25.64
C GLN A 341 -8.66 -15.40 -24.76
N PHE A 342 -8.12 -14.69 -23.76
CA PHE A 342 -8.91 -13.79 -22.92
C PHE A 342 -9.63 -12.73 -23.77
N MET A 343 -8.92 -12.05 -24.66
CA MET A 343 -9.47 -11.00 -25.53
C MET A 343 -10.61 -11.54 -26.42
N VAL A 344 -10.42 -12.71 -27.03
CA VAL A 344 -11.46 -13.38 -27.82
C VAL A 344 -12.68 -13.71 -26.97
N GLN A 345 -12.50 -14.29 -25.78
CA GLN A 345 -13.60 -14.68 -24.89
C GLN A 345 -14.44 -13.49 -24.40
N ILE A 346 -13.84 -12.30 -24.23
CA ILE A 346 -14.58 -11.09 -23.85
C ILE A 346 -15.17 -10.31 -25.03
N GLY A 347 -15.00 -10.81 -26.27
CA GLY A 347 -15.62 -10.25 -27.47
C GLY A 347 -14.79 -9.21 -28.23
N VAL A 348 -13.47 -9.15 -28.01
CA VAL A 348 -12.58 -8.34 -28.86
C VAL A 348 -12.55 -8.93 -30.26
N TYR A 349 -12.77 -8.09 -31.28
CA TYR A 349 -12.76 -8.50 -32.69
C TYR A 349 -11.42 -8.20 -33.36
N LYS A 350 -10.83 -7.03 -33.09
CA LYS A 350 -9.45 -6.71 -33.44
C LYS A 350 -8.77 -6.08 -32.25
N GLY A 351 -7.54 -6.50 -31.94
CA GLY A 351 -6.84 -6.08 -30.73
C GLY A 351 -5.34 -6.26 -30.80
N MET A 352 -4.60 -5.49 -30.03
CA MET A 352 -3.14 -5.43 -30.03
C MET A 352 -2.56 -5.35 -28.62
N ASN A 353 -1.29 -5.72 -28.50
CA ASN A 353 -0.52 -5.63 -27.27
C ASN A 353 -0.02 -4.20 -27.01
N LEU A 354 -0.05 -3.77 -25.74
CA LEU A 354 0.57 -2.55 -25.23
C LEU A 354 1.74 -2.91 -24.28
N ASP A 355 2.43 -1.92 -23.72
CA ASP A 355 3.54 -2.18 -22.79
C ASP A 355 3.07 -2.92 -21.53
N GLY A 356 3.89 -3.86 -21.05
CA GLY A 356 3.53 -4.83 -20.01
C GLY A 356 4.52 -4.85 -18.84
N GLY A 357 4.52 -5.95 -18.07
CA GLY A 357 5.32 -6.09 -16.85
C GLY A 357 5.01 -4.98 -15.86
N GLY A 358 6.05 -4.44 -15.20
CA GLY A 358 5.91 -3.33 -14.24
C GLY A 358 5.32 -2.04 -14.81
N SER A 359 5.19 -1.88 -16.14
CA SER A 359 4.47 -0.75 -16.73
C SER A 359 2.95 -0.90 -16.63
N THR A 360 2.44 -2.13 -16.52
CA THR A 360 1.00 -2.46 -16.48
C THR A 360 0.31 -1.73 -15.34
N GLN A 361 -0.56 -0.79 -15.69
CA GLN A 361 -1.30 0.02 -14.74
C GLN A 361 -2.70 0.29 -15.27
N MET A 362 -3.71 0.23 -14.40
CA MET A 362 -5.02 0.81 -14.64
C MET A 362 -5.42 1.67 -13.46
N ALA A 363 -5.80 2.91 -13.74
CA ALA A 363 -6.43 3.81 -12.79
C ALA A 363 -7.89 3.99 -13.18
N ALA A 364 -8.80 4.01 -12.21
CA ALA A 364 -10.20 4.32 -12.44
C ALA A 364 -10.77 5.11 -11.26
N ARG A 365 -11.74 5.98 -11.54
CA ARG A 365 -12.41 6.81 -10.55
C ARG A 365 -13.57 6.05 -9.92
N PRO A 366 -13.52 5.71 -8.62
CA PRO A 366 -14.67 5.14 -7.94
C PRO A 366 -15.85 6.11 -7.95
N LEU A 367 -17.08 5.59 -7.92
CA LEU A 367 -18.28 6.42 -7.91
C LEU A 367 -18.30 7.37 -6.71
N GLY A 368 -18.60 8.64 -6.99
CA GLY A 368 -18.61 9.71 -5.99
C GLY A 368 -17.24 10.25 -5.58
N GLU A 369 -16.15 9.76 -6.18
CA GLU A 369 -14.81 10.31 -5.99
C GLU A 369 -14.45 11.32 -7.09
N PHE A 370 -13.59 12.29 -6.78
CA PHE A 370 -13.09 13.24 -7.78
C PHE A 370 -11.75 12.83 -8.40
N GLN A 371 -11.10 11.80 -7.85
CA GLN A 371 -9.78 11.36 -8.25
C GLN A 371 -9.84 9.86 -8.57
N THR A 372 -9.00 9.45 -9.51
CA THR A 372 -8.78 8.03 -9.81
C THR A 372 -7.96 7.36 -8.71
N SER A 373 -8.32 6.11 -8.42
CA SER A 373 -7.54 5.17 -7.60
C SER A 373 -6.87 4.13 -8.48
N LEU A 374 -5.77 3.55 -7.99
CA LEU A 374 -5.14 2.42 -8.65
C LEU A 374 -6.06 1.21 -8.57
N VAL A 375 -6.35 0.61 -9.72
CA VAL A 375 -7.19 -0.59 -9.85
C VAL A 375 -6.32 -1.82 -10.09
N SER A 376 -5.27 -1.66 -10.88
CA SER A 376 -4.49 -2.75 -11.46
C SER A 376 -3.03 -2.29 -11.54
N ALA A 377 -2.11 -3.07 -10.99
CA ALA A 377 -0.66 -2.94 -11.12
C ALA A 377 0.01 -4.27 -10.71
N ASP A 378 1.16 -4.59 -11.31
CA ASP A 378 1.90 -5.86 -11.13
C ASP A 378 2.06 -6.28 -9.64
N VAL A 379 2.84 -5.52 -8.85
CA VAL A 379 3.05 -5.75 -7.41
C VAL A 379 2.44 -4.63 -6.53
N GLY A 380 1.38 -3.97 -7.01
CA GLY A 380 0.78 -2.82 -6.32
C GLY A 380 1.61 -1.53 -6.40
N TYR A 381 2.64 -1.51 -7.24
CA TYR A 381 3.49 -0.35 -7.53
C TYR A 381 3.16 0.26 -8.89
N GLU A 382 3.15 1.58 -8.97
CA GLU A 382 2.91 2.33 -10.20
C GLU A 382 4.24 2.83 -10.78
N ARG A 383 4.70 2.22 -11.89
CA ARG A 383 5.91 2.66 -12.59
C ARG A 383 5.66 3.97 -13.36
N PRO A 384 6.58 4.94 -13.34
CA PRO A 384 6.53 6.06 -14.28
C PRO A 384 6.68 5.57 -15.74
N VAL A 385 5.68 5.87 -16.57
CA VAL A 385 5.63 5.55 -18.01
C VAL A 385 5.55 6.84 -18.85
N VAL A 386 5.68 6.73 -20.17
CA VAL A 386 5.79 7.90 -21.07
C VAL A 386 4.46 8.41 -21.58
N ASN A 387 3.48 7.51 -21.75
CA ASN A 387 2.15 7.82 -22.23
C ASN A 387 1.14 6.72 -21.82
N GLY A 388 -0.12 6.95 -22.18
CA GLY A 388 -1.22 6.05 -21.91
C GLY A 388 -2.48 6.40 -22.69
N LEU A 389 -3.53 5.62 -22.47
CA LEU A 389 -4.88 5.90 -22.96
C LEU A 389 -5.78 6.25 -21.78
N ALA A 390 -6.57 7.30 -21.94
CA ALA A 390 -7.45 7.80 -20.89
C ALA A 390 -8.87 8.04 -21.40
N VAL A 391 -9.82 7.76 -20.51
CA VAL A 391 -11.25 7.93 -20.70
C VAL A 391 -11.70 9.18 -19.97
N TYR A 392 -12.38 10.08 -20.65
CA TYR A 392 -12.88 11.35 -20.12
C TYR A 392 -14.39 11.38 -20.16
N SER A 393 -15.01 11.89 -19.08
CA SER A 393 -16.44 12.21 -19.08
C SER A 393 -16.65 13.56 -19.78
N LEU A 394 -17.56 13.58 -20.74
CA LEU A 394 -18.14 14.79 -21.34
C LEU A 394 -19.60 14.97 -20.88
N SER A 395 -20.04 14.20 -19.88
CA SER A 395 -21.43 14.20 -19.42
C SER A 395 -21.79 15.56 -18.79
N PRO A 396 -23.01 16.07 -19.02
CA PRO A 396 -23.50 17.24 -18.30
C PRO A 396 -23.72 16.90 -16.83
N LYS A 397 -23.82 17.93 -15.98
CA LYS A 397 -24.28 17.75 -14.59
C LYS A 397 -25.73 17.23 -14.57
N GLY A 398 -25.99 16.18 -13.80
CA GLY A 398 -27.30 15.58 -13.57
C GLY A 398 -27.86 15.84 -12.16
N GLN A 399 -28.94 15.14 -11.80
CA GLN A 399 -29.46 15.12 -10.43
C GLN A 399 -28.75 14.04 -9.60
N VAL A 400 -28.59 14.28 -8.29
CA VAL A 400 -28.05 13.26 -7.36
C VAL A 400 -28.90 11.98 -7.47
N ARG A 401 -28.24 10.89 -7.86
CA ARG A 401 -28.86 9.60 -8.11
C ARG A 401 -28.77 8.67 -6.90
N ASP A 402 -27.56 8.52 -6.35
CA ASP A 402 -27.31 7.72 -5.15
C ASP A 402 -26.27 8.41 -4.26
N VAL A 403 -26.25 8.02 -3.00
CA VAL A 403 -25.29 8.48 -2.00
C VAL A 403 -24.64 7.29 -1.31
N LEU A 404 -23.36 7.45 -1.01
CA LEU A 404 -22.55 6.51 -0.26
C LEU A 404 -22.26 7.14 1.10
N ILE A 405 -22.71 6.48 2.17
CA ILE A 405 -22.42 6.88 3.54
C ILE A 405 -21.02 6.41 3.90
N GLN A 406 -20.21 7.31 4.43
CA GLN A 406 -18.93 6.98 5.04
C GLN A 406 -18.95 7.38 6.52
N GLY A 407 -18.63 6.44 7.40
CA GLY A 407 -18.58 6.67 8.84
C GLY A 407 -18.49 5.36 9.60
N ALA A 408 -18.40 5.43 10.93
CA ALA A 408 -18.27 4.27 11.78
C ALA A 408 -19.58 3.46 11.85
N THR A 409 -19.47 2.14 11.77
CA THR A 409 -20.59 1.20 11.99
C THR A 409 -20.66 0.68 13.42
N THR A 410 -19.59 0.88 14.20
CA THR A 410 -19.52 0.52 15.62
C THR A 410 -19.10 1.75 16.40
N LEU A 411 -19.89 2.12 17.40
CA LEU A 411 -19.67 3.27 18.28
C LEU A 411 -19.68 2.85 19.75
N PHE A 412 -19.19 3.74 20.59
CA PHE A 412 -19.23 3.62 22.05
C PHE A 412 -20.11 4.71 22.65
N ILE A 413 -20.63 4.48 23.86
CA ILE A 413 -21.48 5.43 24.59
C ILE A 413 -20.69 6.74 24.78
N GLY A 414 -21.33 7.86 24.44
CA GLY A 414 -20.73 9.19 24.46
C GLY A 414 -19.90 9.55 23.23
N GLN A 415 -19.57 8.58 22.36
CA GLN A 415 -18.75 8.83 21.19
C GLN A 415 -19.50 9.68 20.16
N LYS A 416 -18.78 10.65 19.59
CA LYS A 416 -19.21 11.43 18.44
C LYS A 416 -18.61 10.84 17.17
N ALA A 417 -19.42 10.61 16.16
CA ALA A 417 -18.98 10.17 14.85
C ALA A 417 -19.51 11.09 13.76
N THR A 418 -18.58 11.60 12.94
CA THR A 418 -18.92 12.40 11.76
C THR A 418 -19.18 11.45 10.59
N TYR A 419 -20.32 11.60 9.93
CA TYR A 419 -20.65 10.87 8.73
C TYR A 419 -20.49 11.79 7.52
N SER A 420 -19.67 11.39 6.55
CA SER A 420 -19.52 12.08 5.27
C SER A 420 -20.29 11.35 4.18
N LEU A 421 -20.61 12.09 3.13
CA LEU A 421 -21.32 11.58 1.96
C LEU A 421 -20.43 11.70 0.74
N LYS A 422 -20.41 10.65 -0.06
CA LYS A 422 -20.07 10.73 -1.47
C LYS A 422 -21.34 10.57 -2.26
N ALA A 423 -21.47 11.29 -3.36
CA ALA A 423 -22.66 11.23 -4.19
C ALA A 423 -22.26 11.28 -5.65
N TYR A 424 -23.08 10.67 -6.49
CA TYR A 424 -22.96 10.77 -7.93
C TYR A 424 -24.33 11.01 -8.57
N ASP A 425 -24.30 11.66 -9.73
CA ASP A 425 -25.50 12.04 -10.46
C ASP A 425 -25.98 10.95 -11.44
N ASP A 426 -27.06 11.23 -12.17
CA ASP A 426 -27.63 10.34 -13.19
C ASP A 426 -26.65 9.94 -14.31
N TYR A 427 -25.59 10.73 -14.53
CA TYR A 427 -24.52 10.46 -15.50
C TYR A 427 -23.25 9.90 -14.84
N TYR A 428 -23.31 9.57 -13.55
CA TYR A 428 -22.20 9.09 -12.73
C TYR A 428 -21.08 10.13 -12.54
N ASN A 429 -21.37 11.43 -12.70
CA ASN A 429 -20.44 12.46 -12.25
C ASN A 429 -20.49 12.58 -10.73
N SER A 430 -19.33 12.77 -10.11
CA SER A 430 -19.22 12.98 -8.68
C SER A 430 -19.76 14.36 -8.28
N VAL A 431 -20.54 14.40 -7.20
CA VAL A 431 -21.18 15.61 -6.67
C VAL A 431 -20.42 16.08 -5.43
N LYS A 432 -20.12 17.37 -5.35
CA LYS A 432 -19.33 17.93 -4.25
C LYS A 432 -20.14 17.92 -2.95
N ALA A 433 -19.47 17.69 -1.82
CA ALA A 433 -20.14 17.49 -0.54
C ALA A 433 -21.01 18.67 -0.08
N ASP A 434 -20.60 19.90 -0.36
CA ASP A 434 -21.35 21.14 -0.08
C ASP A 434 -22.58 21.32 -0.97
N GLU A 435 -22.65 20.61 -2.09
CA GLU A 435 -23.79 20.57 -3.01
C GLU A 435 -24.79 19.44 -2.66
N ILE A 436 -24.55 18.65 -1.59
CA ILE A 436 -25.42 17.54 -1.16
C ILE A 436 -26.35 18.01 -0.03
N PRO A 437 -27.64 18.34 -0.30
CA PRO A 437 -28.60 18.67 0.75
C PRO A 437 -28.95 17.40 1.55
N ALA A 438 -28.30 17.17 2.68
CA ALA A 438 -28.44 15.95 3.47
C ALA A 438 -29.23 16.17 4.77
N SER A 439 -30.24 15.32 4.98
CA SER A 439 -30.96 15.21 6.26
C SER A 439 -30.70 13.85 6.89
N TRP A 440 -30.20 13.85 8.13
CA TRP A 440 -29.86 12.63 8.88
C TRP A 440 -30.91 12.30 9.94
N THR A 441 -31.26 11.03 10.06
CA THR A 441 -32.16 10.50 11.10
C THR A 441 -31.64 9.18 11.67
N SER A 442 -32.07 8.83 12.89
CA SER A 442 -31.83 7.53 13.51
C SER A 442 -33.17 6.81 13.75
N SER A 443 -33.18 5.49 13.60
CA SER A 443 -34.39 4.68 13.85
C SER A 443 -34.68 4.43 15.33
N GLN A 444 -33.71 4.65 16.22
CA GLN A 444 -33.81 4.43 17.66
C GLN A 444 -33.25 5.63 18.44
N PRO A 445 -33.80 5.96 19.64
CA PRO A 445 -33.37 7.10 20.46
C PRO A 445 -32.11 6.78 21.28
N ILE A 446 -31.13 6.12 20.66
CA ILE A 446 -29.84 5.74 21.30
C ILE A 446 -28.70 6.70 20.93
N GLY A 447 -29.05 7.81 20.28
CA GLY A 447 -28.17 8.92 19.92
C GLY A 447 -28.92 9.95 19.09
N ALA A 448 -28.27 11.08 18.83
CA ALA A 448 -28.85 12.19 18.08
C ALA A 448 -27.84 12.80 17.10
N PHE A 449 -28.36 13.35 16.00
CA PHE A 449 -27.57 14.09 15.03
C PHE A 449 -27.54 15.60 15.34
N GLN A 450 -26.37 16.19 15.18
CA GLN A 450 -26.19 17.62 14.99
C GLN A 450 -25.48 17.82 13.64
N GLY A 451 -26.23 18.27 12.63
CA GLY A 451 -25.74 18.25 11.24
C GLY A 451 -25.46 16.80 10.80
N ASN A 452 -24.20 16.50 10.48
CA ASN A 452 -23.73 15.17 10.10
C ASN A 452 -22.96 14.43 11.21
N VAL A 453 -22.97 14.96 12.44
CA VAL A 453 -22.31 14.34 13.59
C VAL A 453 -23.35 13.61 14.43
N PHE A 454 -23.24 12.29 14.52
CA PHE A 454 -24.05 11.47 15.42
C PHE A 454 -23.35 11.36 16.77
N THR A 455 -24.06 11.68 17.85
CA THR A 455 -23.58 11.44 19.23
C THR A 455 -24.33 10.25 19.82
N ALA A 456 -23.63 9.16 20.09
CA ALA A 456 -24.19 7.98 20.71
C ALA A 456 -24.43 8.24 22.21
N SER A 457 -25.65 7.99 22.70
CA SER A 457 -26.05 8.26 24.08
C SER A 457 -26.43 7.02 24.88
N ALA A 458 -26.71 5.90 24.22
CA ALA A 458 -27.05 4.63 24.88
C ALA A 458 -26.64 3.44 24.02
N ALA A 459 -26.40 2.29 24.66
CA ALA A 459 -26.08 1.04 23.96
C ALA A 459 -27.30 0.49 23.18
N GLY A 460 -27.04 -0.13 22.03
CA GLY A 460 -28.06 -0.75 21.19
C GLY A 460 -27.75 -0.65 19.70
N LYS A 461 -28.66 -1.17 18.86
CA LYS A 461 -28.55 -1.09 17.40
C LYS A 461 -29.51 -0.04 16.86
N THR A 462 -29.05 0.77 15.91
CA THR A 462 -29.86 1.75 15.20
C THR A 462 -29.50 1.78 13.72
N LYS A 463 -30.46 2.19 12.89
CA LYS A 463 -30.23 2.49 11.48
C LYS A 463 -30.10 4.00 11.31
N LEU A 464 -28.95 4.46 10.83
CA LEU A 464 -28.75 5.87 10.48
C LEU A 464 -29.13 6.05 9.02
N THR A 465 -30.07 6.95 8.74
CA THR A 465 -30.59 7.19 7.39
C THR A 465 -30.26 8.60 6.96
N VAL A 466 -29.75 8.73 5.74
CA VAL A 466 -29.58 10.01 5.06
C VAL A 466 -30.53 10.10 3.88
N ALA A 467 -31.22 11.23 3.77
CA ALA A 467 -31.98 11.60 2.58
C ALA A 467 -31.32 12.81 1.91
N SER A 468 -31.08 12.73 0.60
CA SER A 468 -30.59 13.84 -0.22
C SER A 468 -31.17 13.77 -1.63
N GLY A 469 -32.05 14.71 -1.98
CA GLY A 469 -32.78 14.68 -3.24
C GLY A 469 -33.66 13.43 -3.36
N LYS A 470 -33.45 12.61 -4.41
CA LYS A 470 -34.13 11.31 -4.58
C LYS A 470 -33.42 10.15 -3.88
N ALA A 471 -32.17 10.35 -3.46
CA ALA A 471 -31.38 9.30 -2.84
C ALA A 471 -31.74 9.17 -1.36
N THR A 472 -32.06 7.95 -0.94
CA THR A 472 -32.18 7.58 0.47
C THR A 472 -31.28 6.39 0.72
N LYS A 473 -30.36 6.51 1.67
CA LYS A 473 -29.45 5.43 2.06
C LYS A 473 -29.44 5.30 3.56
N SER A 474 -29.22 4.08 4.03
CA SER A 474 -29.07 3.80 5.44
C SER A 474 -27.85 2.95 5.71
N ILE A 475 -27.28 3.11 6.90
CA ILE A 475 -26.21 2.28 7.44
C ILE A 475 -26.63 1.78 8.82
N ASP A 476 -26.36 0.50 9.09
CA ASP A 476 -26.58 -0.07 10.42
C ASP A 476 -25.42 0.30 11.34
N VAL A 477 -25.75 0.78 12.54
CA VAL A 477 -24.78 1.19 13.55
C VAL A 477 -25.10 0.51 14.87
N GLU A 478 -24.08 -0.07 15.48
CA GLU A 478 -24.13 -0.68 16.80
C GLU A 478 -23.37 0.19 17.81
N VAL A 479 -24.06 0.64 18.86
CA VAL A 479 -23.46 1.33 20.01
C VAL A 479 -23.20 0.28 21.11
N ILE A 480 -21.93 0.05 21.42
CA ILE A 480 -21.48 -0.98 22.37
C ILE A 480 -21.46 -0.42 23.79
N GLY A 481 -22.24 -1.01 24.70
CA GLY A 481 -22.11 -0.83 26.14
C GLY A 481 -21.29 -1.95 26.78
N GLY A 482 -20.98 -1.83 28.07
CA GLY A 482 -20.14 -2.77 28.81
C GLY A 482 -20.73 -4.19 28.84
N LYS A 483 -22.06 -4.31 28.91
CA LYS A 483 -22.77 -5.60 28.85
C LYS A 483 -22.65 -6.33 27.51
N ASP A 484 -22.36 -5.59 26.44
CA ASP A 484 -22.27 -6.10 25.07
C ASP A 484 -20.85 -6.55 24.72
N ILE A 485 -19.87 -6.32 25.59
CA ILE A 485 -18.46 -6.68 25.41
C ILE A 485 -18.27 -8.18 25.68
N ALA A 486 -17.61 -8.86 24.75
CA ALA A 486 -17.08 -10.21 24.92
C ALA A 486 -15.63 -10.15 25.41
N SER A 487 -14.81 -9.28 24.81
CA SER A 487 -13.47 -8.98 25.31
C SER A 487 -13.05 -7.53 25.10
N LEU A 488 -12.22 -7.02 26.02
CA LEU A 488 -11.60 -5.71 26.01
C LEU A 488 -10.11 -5.88 26.31
N LYS A 489 -9.26 -5.35 25.45
CA LYS A 489 -7.80 -5.38 25.61
C LYS A 489 -7.22 -3.99 25.59
N LEU A 490 -6.41 -3.66 26.59
CA LEU A 490 -5.58 -2.47 26.60
C LEU A 490 -4.15 -2.84 26.19
N SER A 491 -3.54 -2.02 25.35
CA SER A 491 -2.14 -2.17 24.90
C SER A 491 -1.43 -0.83 24.96
N SER A 492 -0.10 -0.86 24.93
CA SER A 492 0.77 0.31 24.96
C SER A 492 1.76 0.26 23.80
N SER A 493 2.30 1.42 23.39
CA SER A 493 3.37 1.53 22.40
C SER A 493 4.69 0.88 22.84
N SER A 494 4.82 0.54 24.12
CA SER A 494 5.90 -0.29 24.66
C SER A 494 5.33 -1.40 25.54
N THR A 495 6.04 -2.52 25.59
CA THR A 495 5.76 -3.61 26.53
C THR A 495 6.27 -3.32 27.93
N SER A 496 7.09 -2.28 28.11
CA SER A 496 7.84 -2.03 29.35
C SER A 496 7.62 -0.61 29.88
N LEU A 497 7.64 -0.47 31.21
CA LEU A 497 7.40 0.78 31.92
C LEU A 497 8.69 1.40 32.46
N MET A 498 8.88 2.70 32.25
CA MET A 498 9.99 3.50 32.72
C MET A 498 9.48 4.82 33.30
N ALA A 499 10.17 5.35 34.31
CA ALA A 499 9.86 6.67 34.87
C ALA A 499 10.15 7.79 33.86
N ASN A 500 9.47 8.92 33.99
CA ASN A 500 9.61 10.09 33.11
C ASN A 500 9.41 9.79 31.62
N SER A 501 8.60 8.78 31.30
CA SER A 501 8.36 8.32 29.93
C SER A 501 6.92 8.58 29.51
N VAL A 502 6.69 8.68 28.20
CA VAL A 502 5.36 8.86 27.62
C VAL A 502 5.05 7.70 26.68
N TYR A 503 3.90 7.05 26.89
CA TYR A 503 3.43 5.93 26.09
C TYR A 503 2.10 6.27 25.41
N THR A 504 1.87 5.69 24.25
CA THR A 504 0.56 5.75 23.59
C THR A 504 -0.23 4.50 23.94
N LEU A 505 -1.39 4.67 24.56
CA LEU A 505 -2.32 3.58 24.87
C LEU A 505 -3.29 3.34 23.71
N THR A 506 -3.63 2.09 23.48
CA THR A 506 -4.69 1.68 22.55
C THR A 506 -5.59 0.65 23.20
N ALA A 507 -6.91 0.82 23.07
CA ALA A 507 -7.89 -0.14 23.56
C ALA A 507 -8.66 -0.74 22.39
N SER A 508 -8.77 -2.07 22.35
CA SER A 508 -9.56 -2.80 21.36
C SER A 508 -10.65 -3.61 22.06
N VAL A 509 -11.82 -3.63 21.42
CA VAL A 509 -13.02 -4.31 21.92
C VAL A 509 -13.49 -5.31 20.88
N GLN A 510 -13.88 -6.50 21.37
CA GLN A 510 -14.74 -7.43 20.64
C GLN A 510 -16.09 -7.51 21.36
N ALA A 511 -17.15 -7.17 20.64
CA ALA A 511 -18.51 -7.31 21.12
C ALA A 511 -18.99 -8.76 21.02
N LYS A 512 -20.00 -9.12 21.82
CA LYS A 512 -20.73 -10.40 21.74
C LYS A 512 -21.41 -10.62 20.39
N SER A 513 -21.67 -9.55 19.63
CA SER A 513 -22.14 -9.61 18.24
C SER A 513 -21.07 -10.08 17.26
N GLY A 514 -19.80 -10.13 17.67
CA GLY A 514 -18.63 -10.38 16.82
C GLY A 514 -17.98 -9.11 16.27
N ALA A 515 -18.60 -7.93 16.45
CA ALA A 515 -18.03 -6.65 16.01
C ALA A 515 -16.71 -6.36 16.72
N LYS A 516 -15.72 -5.86 15.98
CA LYS A 516 -14.41 -5.43 16.52
C LYS A 516 -14.21 -3.95 16.27
N ALA A 517 -13.79 -3.20 17.27
CA ALA A 517 -13.56 -1.76 17.17
C ALA A 517 -12.49 -1.27 18.16
N ASN A 518 -11.92 -0.11 17.87
CA ASN A 518 -11.01 0.58 18.79
C ASN A 518 -11.80 1.51 19.69
N LEU A 519 -11.61 1.36 21.00
CA LEU A 519 -12.24 2.20 22.02
C LEU A 519 -11.33 3.39 22.32
N PRO A 520 -11.83 4.64 22.24
CA PRO A 520 -11.05 5.80 22.67
C PRO A 520 -10.69 5.70 24.15
N VAL A 521 -9.40 5.81 24.50
CA VAL A 521 -8.92 5.60 25.88
C VAL A 521 -9.51 6.64 26.83
N GLU A 522 -9.77 7.85 26.36
CA GLU A 522 -10.41 8.93 27.11
C GLU A 522 -11.86 8.63 27.53
N SER A 523 -12.50 7.62 26.92
CA SER A 523 -13.82 7.14 27.34
C SER A 523 -13.75 6.14 28.51
N MET A 524 -12.55 5.77 28.93
CA MET A 524 -12.31 4.81 30.00
C MET A 524 -11.89 5.53 31.29
N SER A 525 -12.28 4.98 32.43
CA SER A 525 -11.64 5.32 33.70
C SER A 525 -10.40 4.45 33.90
N LEU A 526 -9.28 5.06 34.28
CA LEU A 526 -8.00 4.38 34.47
C LEU A 526 -7.55 4.44 35.94
N GLU A 527 -6.99 3.35 36.42
CA GLU A 527 -6.41 3.18 37.75
C GLU A 527 -4.97 2.64 37.60
N PHE A 528 -4.02 3.23 38.32
CA PHE A 528 -2.59 2.88 38.23
C PHE A 528 -2.10 2.22 39.52
N ILE A 529 -1.36 1.12 39.38
CA ILE A 529 -0.75 0.38 40.49
C ILE A 529 0.76 0.26 40.22
N GLY A 530 1.57 0.60 41.21
CA GLY A 530 3.05 0.50 41.17
C GLY A 530 3.75 1.71 40.53
N PHE A 531 3.00 2.73 40.10
CA PHE A 531 3.56 3.97 39.57
C PHE A 531 2.56 5.12 39.67
N LYS A 532 3.07 6.36 39.55
CA LYS A 532 2.29 7.59 39.43
C LYS A 532 2.37 8.11 38.00
N GLY A 533 1.23 8.48 37.44
CA GLY A 533 1.15 9.06 36.11
C GLY A 533 -0.23 9.65 35.83
N ARG A 534 -0.39 10.19 34.63
CA ARG A 534 -1.64 10.76 34.12
C ARG A 534 -1.86 10.41 32.66
N VAL A 535 -3.10 10.50 32.20
CA VAL A 535 -3.45 10.29 30.80
C VAL A 535 -4.11 11.52 30.22
N GLU A 536 -3.60 11.98 29.08
CA GLU A 536 -4.18 13.05 28.27
C GLU A 536 -4.51 12.50 26.88
N GLY A 537 -5.80 12.40 26.55
CA GLY A 537 -6.26 11.65 25.38
C GLY A 537 -5.89 10.18 25.49
N ASN A 538 -4.96 9.71 24.66
CA ASN A 538 -4.41 8.36 24.72
C ASN A 538 -2.95 8.30 25.19
N ARG A 539 -2.37 9.42 25.65
CA ARG A 539 -0.97 9.49 26.08
C ARG A 539 -0.86 9.29 27.57
N LEU A 540 -0.26 8.18 27.98
CA LEU A 540 0.15 7.92 29.36
C LEU A 540 1.48 8.60 29.64
N MET A 541 1.50 9.51 30.60
CA MET A 541 2.70 10.17 31.10
C MET A 541 3.04 9.58 32.47
N VAL A 542 4.19 8.93 32.58
CA VAL A 542 4.67 8.30 33.82
C VAL A 542 5.57 9.28 34.54
N ASP A 543 5.18 9.70 35.74
CA ASP A 543 5.92 10.67 36.54
C ASP A 543 6.98 9.95 37.42
N SER A 544 6.57 8.89 38.12
CA SER A 544 7.47 8.13 38.99
C SER A 544 7.04 6.68 39.13
N ILE A 545 7.98 5.78 39.37
CA ILE A 545 7.74 4.38 39.69
C ILE A 545 7.85 4.19 41.21
N ASP A 546 6.96 3.39 41.81
CA ASP A 546 6.99 3.13 43.25
C ASP A 546 8.22 2.31 43.64
N LYS A 547 8.65 2.43 44.90
CA LYS A 547 9.84 1.73 45.38
C LYS A 547 9.59 0.21 45.42
N ASP A 548 10.62 -0.56 45.04
CA ASP A 548 10.66 -2.03 45.14
C ASP A 548 9.61 -2.79 44.30
N VAL A 549 8.92 -2.11 43.37
CA VAL A 549 8.06 -2.78 42.37
C VAL A 549 8.85 -3.22 41.14
N THR A 550 8.41 -4.32 40.51
CA THR A 550 9.00 -4.90 39.29
C THR A 550 8.09 -4.78 38.06
N GLU A 551 6.85 -4.34 38.25
CA GLU A 551 5.88 -4.09 37.20
C GLU A 551 4.94 -2.95 37.60
N GLY A 552 4.39 -2.24 36.63
CA GLY A 552 3.26 -1.34 36.80
C GLY A 552 2.02 -1.89 36.11
N ARG A 553 0.85 -1.66 36.70
CA ARG A 553 -0.43 -2.14 36.17
C ARG A 553 -1.38 -0.98 35.92
N ILE A 554 -2.14 -1.08 34.84
CA ILE A 554 -3.19 -0.14 34.46
C ILE A 554 -4.49 -0.92 34.39
N ILE A 555 -5.41 -0.66 35.32
CA ILE A 555 -6.78 -1.20 35.23
C ILE A 555 -7.63 -0.16 34.52
N ALA A 556 -8.23 -0.57 33.40
CA ALA A 556 -9.05 0.30 32.57
C ALA A 556 -10.48 -0.21 32.55
N ARG A 557 -11.45 0.69 32.74
CA ARG A 557 -12.88 0.34 32.78
C ARG A 557 -13.69 1.21 31.83
N TYR A 558 -14.55 0.55 31.05
CA TYR A 558 -15.49 1.19 30.14
C TYR A 558 -16.90 0.65 30.40
N ASP A 559 -17.83 1.54 30.75
CA ASP A 559 -19.22 1.19 31.13
C ASP A 559 -19.29 -0.02 32.09
N GLY A 560 -18.39 -0.03 33.08
CA GLY A 560 -18.27 -1.09 34.09
C GLY A 560 -17.48 -2.34 33.66
N PHE A 561 -17.16 -2.52 32.37
CA PHE A 561 -16.36 -3.64 31.88
C PHE A 561 -14.86 -3.33 32.01
N SER A 562 -14.09 -4.22 32.64
CA SER A 562 -12.70 -3.99 33.03
C SER A 562 -11.68 -4.80 32.22
N THR A 563 -10.49 -4.25 32.00
CA THR A 563 -9.29 -4.97 31.53
C THR A 563 -8.07 -4.49 32.31
N MET A 564 -6.96 -5.23 32.26
CA MET A 564 -5.70 -4.84 32.88
C MET A 564 -4.55 -4.95 31.89
N LEU A 565 -3.73 -3.90 31.80
CA LEU A 565 -2.43 -3.94 31.16
C LEU A 565 -1.36 -4.01 32.25
N THR A 566 -0.51 -5.03 32.19
CA THR A 566 0.67 -5.17 33.06
C THR A 566 1.92 -4.90 32.24
N MET A 567 2.75 -3.97 32.70
CA MET A 567 3.99 -3.58 32.05
C MET A 567 5.17 -3.85 32.99
N PRO A 568 6.08 -4.79 32.67
CA PRO A 568 7.31 -4.95 33.42
C PRO A 568 8.11 -3.65 33.49
N ILE A 569 8.71 -3.38 34.64
CA ILE A 569 9.66 -2.29 34.78
C ILE A 569 11.00 -2.81 34.29
N VAL A 570 11.56 -2.12 33.29
CA VAL A 570 12.86 -2.47 32.70
C VAL A 570 13.93 -1.45 33.06
N ASP A 571 15.14 -1.94 33.22
CA ASP A 571 16.34 -1.12 33.23
C ASP A 571 16.87 -1.02 31.79
N SER A 572 16.96 0.20 31.26
CA SER A 572 17.58 0.46 29.96
C SER A 572 19.08 0.66 30.15
N LYS A 573 19.90 -0.05 29.36
CA LYS A 573 21.34 0.15 29.31
C LYS A 573 21.72 0.53 27.88
N VAL A 574 22.22 1.75 27.72
CA VAL A 574 22.83 2.19 26.46
C VAL A 574 24.10 1.38 26.24
N ALA A 575 24.13 0.63 25.15
CA ALA A 575 25.27 -0.21 24.78
C ALA A 575 26.26 0.53 23.87
N GLU A 576 25.78 1.44 23.01
CA GLU A 576 26.62 2.24 22.13
C GLU A 576 25.93 3.55 21.74
N THR A 577 26.56 4.70 21.99
CA THR A 577 26.10 6.02 21.50
C THR A 577 26.81 6.44 20.23
N PHE A 578 27.82 5.70 19.80
CA PHE A 578 28.72 6.00 18.69
C PHE A 578 29.59 7.25 18.87
N ASP A 579 29.55 7.91 20.04
CA ASP A 579 30.48 8.98 20.44
C ASP A 579 31.87 8.44 20.87
N GLY A 580 31.95 7.15 21.21
CA GLY A 580 33.17 6.52 21.73
C GLY A 580 34.16 6.06 20.65
N MET A 581 35.14 5.23 21.00
CA MET A 581 36.16 4.69 20.06
C MET A 581 35.84 3.29 19.52
N THR A 582 34.60 2.80 19.65
CA THR A 582 34.24 1.44 19.20
C THR A 582 34.61 1.23 17.73
N PRO A 583 35.48 0.25 17.42
CA PRO A 583 35.97 0.03 16.06
C PRO A 583 34.89 -0.67 15.23
N ILE A 584 34.45 0.01 14.17
CA ILE A 584 33.43 -0.48 13.24
C ILE A 584 33.98 -0.36 11.82
N THR A 585 33.88 -1.44 11.05
CA THR A 585 34.41 -1.53 9.69
C THR A 585 33.30 -1.83 8.69
N PHE A 586 33.47 -1.32 7.46
CA PHE A 586 32.59 -1.65 6.36
C PHE A 586 32.90 -3.05 5.83
N THR A 587 31.88 -3.87 5.67
CA THR A 587 31.94 -5.12 4.89
C THR A 587 30.68 -5.24 4.03
N SER A 588 30.69 -6.09 3.01
CA SER A 588 29.56 -6.18 2.08
C SER A 588 29.49 -7.53 1.35
N THR A 589 28.40 -7.77 0.63
CA THR A 589 28.32 -8.84 -0.37
C THR A 589 29.12 -8.48 -1.63
N ALA A 590 29.37 -9.46 -2.49
CA ALA A 590 30.13 -9.25 -3.74
C ALA A 590 29.52 -8.13 -4.60
N GLY A 591 30.38 -7.27 -5.16
CA GLY A 591 29.99 -6.16 -6.04
C GLY A 591 29.48 -4.90 -5.32
N VAL A 592 29.28 -4.94 -4.01
CA VAL A 592 28.82 -3.79 -3.22
C VAL A 592 30.01 -3.01 -2.68
N VAL A 593 30.03 -1.69 -2.90
CA VAL A 593 31.02 -0.77 -2.33
C VAL A 593 30.36 0.20 -1.36
N GLY A 594 31.13 0.79 -0.44
CA GLY A 594 30.59 1.68 0.58
C GLY A 594 31.60 2.01 1.66
N SER A 595 31.13 2.66 2.72
CA SER A 595 31.97 3.06 3.84
C SER A 595 31.18 3.12 5.15
N VAL A 596 31.90 3.06 6.27
CA VAL A 596 31.36 3.35 7.60
C VAL A 596 32.23 4.40 8.26
N TYR A 597 31.62 5.44 8.78
CA TYR A 597 32.32 6.54 9.44
C TYR A 597 31.42 7.23 10.48
N LYS A 598 32.01 8.06 11.35
CA LYS A 598 31.26 8.83 12.34
C LYS A 598 31.07 10.26 11.85
N ALA A 599 29.86 10.80 11.99
CA ALA A 599 29.53 12.16 11.58
C ALA A 599 28.99 12.97 12.78
N THR A 600 29.40 14.24 12.87
CA THR A 600 28.85 15.22 13.83
C THR A 600 27.90 16.18 13.12
N GLY A 601 27.00 16.83 13.86
CA GLY A 601 26.15 17.89 13.32
C GLY A 601 25.05 17.43 12.36
N LEU A 602 24.68 16.15 12.41
CA LEU A 602 23.51 15.64 11.68
C LEU A 602 22.24 16.30 12.24
N GLU A 603 21.41 16.86 11.35
CA GLU A 603 20.14 17.47 11.75
C GLU A 603 19.30 16.47 12.56
N GLY A 604 18.90 16.89 13.77
CA GLY A 604 18.16 16.09 14.75
C GLY A 604 19.00 15.44 15.85
N THR A 605 20.34 15.56 15.84
CA THR A 605 21.20 15.14 16.97
C THR A 605 21.57 16.31 17.88
N LYS A 606 21.99 16.02 19.12
CA LYS A 606 22.50 17.05 20.04
C LYS A 606 23.83 17.62 19.51
N VAL A 607 24.08 18.91 19.76
CA VAL A 607 25.35 19.56 19.38
C VAL A 607 26.52 18.83 20.04
N GLY A 608 27.46 18.36 19.21
CA GLY A 608 28.64 17.62 19.66
C GLY A 608 28.50 16.09 19.62
N ASN A 609 27.28 15.55 19.47
CA ASN A 609 27.08 14.10 19.33
C ASN A 609 27.52 13.60 17.95
N GLN A 610 28.10 12.39 17.93
CA GLN A 610 28.45 11.62 16.75
C GLN A 610 27.40 10.53 16.50
N ALA A 611 27.12 10.26 15.22
CA ALA A 611 26.36 9.09 14.80
C ALA A 611 27.16 8.25 13.81
N LEU A 612 26.89 6.95 13.77
CA LEU A 612 27.51 6.03 12.83
C LEU A 612 26.79 6.08 11.47
N VAL A 613 27.49 6.53 10.43
CA VAL A 613 26.97 6.56 9.06
C VAL A 613 27.43 5.31 8.32
N LEU A 614 26.49 4.63 7.67
CA LEU A 614 26.72 3.54 6.72
C LEU A 614 26.32 4.00 5.32
N GLN A 615 27.31 4.20 4.47
CA GLN A 615 27.13 4.53 3.06
C GLN A 615 27.25 3.27 2.20
N TYR A 616 26.42 3.16 1.17
CA TYR A 616 26.39 1.98 0.31
C TYR A 616 26.14 2.33 -1.16
N ASP A 617 26.67 1.49 -2.05
CA ASP A 617 26.44 1.48 -3.49
C ASP A 617 26.33 0.02 -3.98
N PHE A 618 25.11 -0.36 -4.34
CA PHE A 618 24.71 -1.67 -4.80
C PHE A 618 24.78 -1.82 -6.34
N THR A 619 25.17 -0.77 -7.08
CA THR A 619 25.05 -0.73 -8.56
C THR A 619 25.80 -1.83 -9.31
N LYS A 620 26.84 -2.41 -8.71
CA LYS A 620 27.61 -3.52 -9.30
C LYS A 620 27.34 -4.88 -8.65
N GLY A 621 26.47 -4.92 -7.65
CA GLY A 621 26.08 -6.17 -6.99
C GLY A 621 25.05 -6.94 -7.81
N THR A 622 24.98 -8.25 -7.60
CA THR A 622 23.97 -9.13 -8.21
C THR A 622 23.22 -9.90 -7.11
N GLY A 623 21.97 -10.26 -7.38
CA GLY A 623 21.10 -10.90 -6.39
C GLY A 623 20.79 -9.99 -5.20
N THR A 624 20.70 -10.58 -4.00
CA THR A 624 20.51 -9.80 -2.76
C THR A 624 21.82 -9.15 -2.35
N THR A 625 21.83 -7.82 -2.34
CA THR A 625 23.01 -7.00 -2.03
C THR A 625 22.91 -6.43 -0.63
N VAL A 626 24.02 -6.45 0.12
CA VAL A 626 24.02 -6.06 1.54
C VAL A 626 25.28 -5.26 1.88
N ALA A 627 25.11 -4.16 2.62
CA ALA A 627 26.17 -3.33 3.18
C ALA A 627 26.10 -3.41 4.71
N TYR A 628 27.22 -3.76 5.35
CA TYR A 628 27.31 -4.01 6.79
C TYR A 628 28.21 -2.97 7.47
N ALA A 629 27.71 -2.43 8.58
CA ALA A 629 28.52 -1.86 9.64
C ALA A 629 28.88 -2.97 10.63
N LYS A 630 30.09 -3.51 10.52
CA LYS A 630 30.58 -4.64 11.31
C LYS A 630 31.37 -4.16 12.52
N PHE A 631 30.92 -4.50 13.72
CA PHE A 631 31.69 -4.30 14.94
C PHE A 631 32.91 -5.22 14.91
N ALA A 632 34.13 -4.67 15.02
CA ALA A 632 35.37 -5.43 14.79
C ALA A 632 35.51 -6.61 15.78
N ASP A 633 35.26 -6.32 17.06
CA ASP A 633 35.32 -7.30 18.15
C ASP A 633 33.93 -7.82 18.56
N GLY A 634 32.88 -7.38 17.85
CA GLY A 634 31.49 -7.52 18.27
C GLY A 634 31.15 -6.63 19.47
N LEU A 635 29.87 -6.29 19.63
CA LEU A 635 29.37 -5.58 20.80
C LEU A 635 28.78 -6.60 21.78
N LYS A 636 29.52 -6.93 22.85
CA LYS A 636 29.12 -7.92 23.85
C LYS A 636 28.03 -7.36 24.77
N ILE A 637 26.93 -8.10 24.89
CA ILE A 637 25.77 -7.72 25.68
C ILE A 637 25.60 -8.73 26.83
N GLU A 638 25.88 -8.27 28.04
CA GLU A 638 25.75 -9.08 29.26
C GLU A 638 24.30 -9.19 29.71
N GLY A 639 23.96 -10.24 30.47
CA GLY A 639 22.60 -10.48 30.96
C GLY A 639 21.66 -11.03 29.90
N GLN A 640 20.35 -10.94 30.16
CA GLN A 640 19.29 -11.43 29.28
C GLN A 640 18.35 -10.28 28.87
N PRO A 641 18.73 -9.46 27.88
CA PRO A 641 17.85 -8.39 27.40
C PRO A 641 16.60 -8.94 26.71
N GLU A 642 15.45 -8.30 26.90
CA GLU A 642 14.18 -8.67 26.24
C GLU A 642 14.01 -7.97 24.89
N SER A 643 14.62 -6.80 24.71
CA SER A 643 14.56 -6.02 23.48
C SER A 643 15.86 -5.23 23.27
N PHE A 644 16.04 -4.71 22.05
CA PHE A 644 16.96 -3.59 21.82
C PHE A 644 16.33 -2.53 20.93
N SER A 645 16.86 -1.32 21.00
CA SER A 645 16.46 -0.19 20.16
C SER A 645 17.68 0.55 19.60
N VAL A 646 17.51 1.17 18.44
CA VAL A 646 18.51 2.02 17.78
C VAL A 646 17.81 3.16 17.05
N LYS A 647 18.31 4.38 17.17
CA LYS A 647 17.86 5.52 16.35
C LYS A 647 18.44 5.41 14.96
N VAL A 648 17.60 5.60 13.94
CA VAL A 648 17.99 5.54 12.54
C VAL A 648 17.52 6.77 11.78
N LYS A 649 18.45 7.50 11.16
CA LYS A 649 18.13 8.50 10.13
C LYS A 649 18.07 7.79 8.78
N GLY A 650 16.88 7.79 8.17
CA GLY A 650 16.66 7.10 6.89
C GLY A 650 17.10 7.92 5.68
N ASP A 651 17.05 7.30 4.50
CA ASP A 651 17.42 7.90 3.20
C ASP A 651 16.35 7.76 2.12
N SER A 652 15.13 7.36 2.51
CA SER A 652 14.02 7.05 1.61
C SER A 652 14.33 6.00 0.52
N SER A 653 15.40 5.21 0.69
CA SER A 653 15.87 4.23 -0.31
C SER A 653 14.95 3.04 -0.53
N ARG A 654 14.03 2.79 0.41
CA ARG A 654 13.17 1.58 0.48
C ARG A 654 13.94 0.28 0.72
N ASN A 655 15.21 0.36 1.11
CA ASN A 655 16.01 -0.80 1.51
C ASN A 655 15.60 -1.30 2.91
N TRP A 656 15.97 -2.54 3.21
CA TRP A 656 15.76 -3.17 4.51
C TRP A 656 16.82 -2.71 5.52
N ILE A 657 16.45 -2.55 6.79
CA ILE A 657 17.35 -2.26 7.91
C ILE A 657 17.28 -3.41 8.90
N ARG A 658 18.44 -3.95 9.28
CA ARG A 658 18.55 -5.20 10.06
C ARG A 658 19.78 -5.20 10.98
N ALA A 659 19.83 -6.17 11.89
CA ALA A 659 20.96 -6.44 12.76
C ALA A 659 21.35 -7.94 12.72
N GLU A 660 22.61 -8.25 12.99
CA GLU A 660 23.12 -9.63 13.16
C GLU A 660 23.59 -9.80 14.61
N VAL A 661 23.12 -10.87 15.26
CA VAL A 661 23.49 -11.23 16.63
C VAL A 661 23.95 -12.68 16.68
N VAL A 662 25.04 -12.93 17.41
CA VAL A 662 25.58 -14.26 17.69
C VAL A 662 25.42 -14.55 19.18
N ASP A 663 24.91 -15.73 19.51
CA ASP A 663 24.69 -16.15 20.90
C ASP A 663 25.91 -16.89 21.48
N SER A 664 25.92 -17.18 22.78
CA SER A 664 27.06 -17.84 23.44
C SER A 664 27.28 -19.29 23.01
N ALA A 665 26.33 -19.90 22.29
CA ALA A 665 26.48 -21.20 21.65
C ALA A 665 26.99 -21.09 20.20
N GLY A 666 27.25 -19.87 19.70
CA GLY A 666 27.74 -19.61 18.34
C GLY A 666 26.64 -19.54 17.29
N LYS A 667 25.35 -19.53 17.67
CA LYS A 667 24.23 -19.44 16.73
C LYS A 667 24.03 -18.01 16.27
N THR A 668 23.99 -17.80 14.95
CA THR A 668 23.73 -16.50 14.32
C THR A 668 22.24 -16.30 14.07
N GLN A 669 21.72 -15.11 14.38
CA GLN A 669 20.34 -14.68 14.11
C GLN A 669 20.31 -13.33 13.38
N LEU A 670 19.45 -13.22 12.37
CA LEU A 670 19.23 -11.99 11.61
C LEU A 670 17.95 -11.30 12.08
N ILE A 671 18.09 -10.18 12.77
CA ILE A 671 17.00 -9.47 13.41
C ILE A 671 16.52 -8.35 12.48
N GLY A 672 15.23 -8.34 12.16
CA GLY A 672 14.61 -7.31 11.32
C GLY A 672 14.24 -6.07 12.13
N LEU A 673 14.57 -4.87 11.61
CA LEU A 673 14.17 -3.59 12.18
C LEU A 673 13.15 -2.86 11.27
N SER A 674 13.34 -2.89 9.95
CA SER A 674 12.40 -2.36 8.96
C SER A 674 12.59 -3.03 7.60
N GLU A 675 11.49 -3.30 6.89
CA GLU A 675 11.49 -3.83 5.50
C GLU A 675 11.33 -2.73 4.46
N PHE A 676 11.07 -1.48 4.87
CA PHE A 676 10.85 -0.35 3.96
C PHE A 676 11.37 0.96 4.58
N ALA A 677 12.64 1.30 4.35
CA ALA A 677 13.21 2.59 4.73
C ALA A 677 12.71 3.73 3.81
N ASN A 678 11.47 4.15 3.97
CA ASN A 678 10.80 5.17 3.14
C ASN A 678 10.71 6.57 3.80
N TRP A 679 11.64 6.88 4.71
CA TRP A 679 11.69 8.15 5.43
C TRP A 679 13.12 8.72 5.42
N SER A 680 13.25 10.02 5.66
CA SER A 680 14.54 10.72 5.69
C SER A 680 14.97 11.21 7.08
N ASP A 681 14.05 11.30 8.04
CA ASP A 681 14.33 11.79 9.41
C ASP A 681 14.71 10.68 10.41
N TRP A 682 15.01 11.08 11.65
CA TRP A 682 15.30 10.15 12.74
C TRP A 682 14.05 9.40 13.20
N LYS A 683 14.17 8.08 13.34
CA LYS A 683 13.19 7.20 14.00
C LYS A 683 13.89 6.21 14.91
N THR A 684 13.34 5.93 16.08
CA THR A 684 13.80 4.80 16.90
C THR A 684 13.18 3.53 16.38
N LEU A 685 14.01 2.58 15.95
CA LEU A 685 13.61 1.23 15.58
C LEU A 685 13.92 0.29 16.74
N SER A 686 13.02 -0.66 17.03
CA SER A 686 13.20 -1.62 18.11
C SER A 686 12.91 -3.04 17.64
N ALA A 687 13.56 -4.02 18.26
CA ALA A 687 13.31 -5.43 18.02
C ALA A 687 13.15 -6.21 19.33
N ASP A 688 12.18 -7.12 19.34
CA ASP A 688 11.89 -8.05 20.42
C ASP A 688 12.82 -9.27 20.34
N LEU A 689 13.71 -9.39 21.31
CA LEU A 689 14.73 -10.45 21.38
C LEU A 689 14.19 -11.76 21.94
N THR A 690 13.06 -11.74 22.65
CA THR A 690 12.48 -12.93 23.29
C THR A 690 12.08 -14.01 22.29
N LYS A 691 11.88 -13.63 21.02
CA LYS A 691 11.53 -14.52 19.90
C LYS A 691 12.67 -15.42 19.42
N TYR A 692 13.92 -15.15 19.79
CA TYR A 692 15.09 -15.75 19.13
C TYR A 692 15.76 -16.89 19.93
N ASN A 693 15.27 -17.20 21.14
CA ASN A 693 15.74 -18.27 22.03
C ASN A 693 17.29 -18.35 22.13
N PHE A 694 17.90 -17.26 22.58
CA PHE A 694 19.35 -17.12 22.66
C PHE A 694 19.97 -17.84 23.86
N ALA A 695 21.19 -18.36 23.68
CA ALA A 695 22.12 -18.61 24.78
C ALA A 695 22.89 -17.31 25.11
N TYR A 696 22.89 -16.90 26.38
CA TYR A 696 23.52 -15.64 26.82
C TYR A 696 24.94 -15.84 27.36
N PRO A 697 25.81 -14.82 27.35
CA PRO A 697 25.62 -13.48 26.77
C PRO A 697 25.57 -13.51 25.24
N ILE A 698 24.94 -12.50 24.62
CA ILE A 698 24.88 -12.35 23.16
C ILE A 698 25.89 -11.30 22.68
N THR A 699 26.27 -11.37 21.40
CA THR A 699 27.18 -10.42 20.76
C THR A 699 26.53 -9.88 19.49
N MET A 700 26.28 -8.57 19.42
CA MET A 700 25.85 -7.93 18.18
C MET A 700 27.05 -7.75 17.26
N THR A 701 27.01 -8.36 16.08
CA THR A 701 28.14 -8.34 15.13
C THR A 701 27.96 -7.29 14.06
N ARG A 702 26.71 -6.98 13.65
CA ARG A 702 26.43 -6.04 12.54
C ARG A 702 25.14 -5.27 12.71
N LEU A 703 25.14 -4.02 12.24
CA LEU A 703 23.96 -3.29 11.75
C LEU A 703 24.09 -3.15 10.23
N TYR A 704 23.02 -3.32 9.47
CA TYR A 704 23.16 -3.40 8.01
C TYR A 704 21.93 -2.99 7.21
N VAL A 705 22.20 -2.59 5.96
CA VAL A 705 21.21 -2.31 4.92
C VAL A 705 21.22 -3.43 3.89
N ALA A 706 20.06 -3.97 3.55
CA ALA A 706 19.92 -4.99 2.51
C ALA A 706 18.96 -4.55 1.40
N ASN A 707 19.32 -4.86 0.17
CA ASN A 707 18.52 -4.69 -1.04
C ASN A 707 18.28 -6.09 -1.65
N PRO A 708 17.11 -6.69 -1.39
CA PRO A 708 16.74 -8.00 -1.94
C PRO A 708 16.61 -7.98 -3.46
N GLU A 709 16.89 -9.13 -4.10
CA GLU A 709 16.80 -9.30 -5.56
C GLU A 709 15.40 -9.00 -6.12
N ASN A 710 14.34 -9.40 -5.41
CA ASN A 710 12.97 -9.08 -5.79
C ASN A 710 12.67 -7.60 -5.54
N GLY A 711 12.27 -6.87 -6.59
CA GLY A 711 12.03 -5.43 -6.55
C GLY A 711 13.32 -4.60 -6.49
N HIS A 712 14.45 -5.15 -6.92
CA HIS A 712 15.75 -4.47 -6.93
C HIS A 712 15.74 -3.19 -7.77
N ASP A 713 15.05 -3.22 -8.92
CA ASP A 713 14.84 -2.07 -9.81
C ASP A 713 13.91 -1.00 -9.23
N GLU A 714 13.22 -1.33 -8.13
CA GLU A 714 12.34 -0.43 -7.39
C GLU A 714 13.01 0.18 -6.15
N ARG A 715 14.31 0.01 -5.90
CA ARG A 715 14.99 0.56 -4.71
C ARG A 715 16.19 1.42 -5.10
N GLU A 716 16.51 2.39 -4.27
CA GLU A 716 17.71 3.18 -4.50
C GLU A 716 18.95 2.32 -4.29
N LEU A 717 19.76 2.22 -5.33
CA LEU A 717 20.99 1.44 -5.31
C LEU A 717 22.11 2.15 -4.56
N LYS A 718 21.97 3.45 -4.28
CA LYS A 718 22.94 4.25 -3.54
C LYS A 718 22.25 5.02 -2.44
N GLY A 719 22.89 5.11 -1.27
CA GLY A 719 22.34 5.85 -0.15
C GLY A 719 23.27 5.87 1.05
N GLN A 720 22.77 6.46 2.13
CA GLN A 720 23.44 6.48 3.42
C GLN A 720 22.43 6.55 4.55
N ILE A 721 22.58 5.68 5.55
CA ILE A 721 21.78 5.76 6.78
C ILE A 721 22.69 6.05 7.97
N ALA A 722 22.13 6.65 9.02
CA ALA A 722 22.86 6.91 10.26
C ALA A 722 22.22 6.19 11.44
N PHE A 723 23.04 5.61 12.32
CA PHE A 723 22.63 4.95 13.56
C PHE A 723 23.12 5.73 14.79
N ASP A 724 22.26 5.83 15.81
CA ASP A 724 22.57 6.49 17.09
C ASP A 724 21.86 5.78 18.26
N ASP A 725 22.33 5.97 19.49
CA ASP A 725 21.73 5.50 20.76
C ASP A 725 21.24 4.04 20.74
N LEU A 726 22.15 3.09 20.50
CA LEU A 726 21.87 1.66 20.61
C LEU A 726 21.74 1.27 22.08
N ALA A 727 20.57 0.80 22.50
CA ALA A 727 20.27 0.43 23.88
C ALA A 727 19.55 -0.92 24.00
N PHE A 728 19.79 -1.62 25.10
CA PHE A 728 19.17 -2.89 25.46
C PHE A 728 18.32 -2.75 26.72
N GLU A 729 17.17 -3.42 26.74
CA GLU A 729 16.21 -3.37 27.84
C GLU A 729 16.21 -4.70 28.62
N TYR A 730 16.32 -4.60 29.95
CA TYR A 730 16.41 -5.75 30.86
C TYR A 730 15.25 -5.77 31.83
N LYS A 731 14.60 -6.92 31.98
CA LYS A 731 13.55 -7.09 32.97
C LYS A 731 14.11 -7.04 34.40
N LYS A 732 13.50 -6.19 35.23
CA LYS A 732 13.75 -6.20 36.67
C LYS A 732 13.04 -7.40 37.30
N SER A 733 13.79 -8.33 37.88
CA SER A 733 13.23 -9.56 38.48
C SER A 733 13.34 -9.54 40.01
N THR A 734 12.27 -9.97 40.67
CA THR A 734 12.28 -10.45 42.06
C THR A 734 11.95 -11.95 42.07
N PRO A 735 12.49 -12.74 43.03
CA PRO A 735 12.18 -14.16 43.15
C PRO A 735 10.66 -14.37 43.29
N ALA A 736 10.07 -15.21 42.43
CA ALA A 736 8.69 -15.63 42.59
C ALA A 736 8.56 -16.46 43.88
N VAL A 737 7.80 -15.95 44.85
CA VAL A 737 7.51 -16.69 46.09
C VAL A 737 6.44 -17.72 45.77
N LYS A 738 6.81 -19.00 45.72
CA LYS A 738 5.85 -20.10 45.56
C LYS A 738 5.21 -20.39 46.91
N ASN A 739 3.92 -20.07 47.05
CA ASN A 739 3.14 -20.40 48.24
C ASN A 739 2.41 -21.73 48.03
N ILE A 740 2.44 -22.60 49.04
CA ILE A 740 1.69 -23.85 49.09
C ILE A 740 0.59 -23.69 50.14
N VAL A 741 -0.67 -23.72 49.70
CA VAL A 741 -1.83 -23.62 50.59
C VAL A 741 -2.57 -24.94 50.61
N LYS A 742 -2.71 -25.56 51.80
CA LYS A 742 -3.46 -26.81 51.99
C LYS A 742 -4.71 -26.56 52.80
N LEU A 743 -5.86 -26.92 52.25
CA LEU A 743 -7.20 -26.76 52.83
C LEU A 743 -7.91 -28.13 52.84
N THR A 744 -8.89 -28.32 53.70
CA THR A 744 -9.74 -29.53 53.69
C THR A 744 -11.20 -29.10 53.73
N VAL A 745 -12.05 -29.73 52.92
CA VAL A 745 -13.50 -29.46 52.91
C VAL A 745 -14.10 -29.75 54.28
N ASP A 746 -15.02 -28.89 54.73
CA ASP A 746 -15.69 -28.95 56.03
C ASP A 746 -14.77 -28.78 57.26
N GLN A 747 -13.48 -28.42 57.06
CA GLN A 747 -12.54 -28.12 58.14
C GLN A 747 -12.09 -26.65 58.10
N LYS A 748 -11.97 -26.06 59.30
CA LYS A 748 -11.47 -24.68 59.46
C LYS A 748 -9.95 -24.58 59.53
N SER A 749 -9.25 -25.69 59.77
CA SER A 749 -7.78 -25.71 59.80
C SER A 749 -7.19 -25.75 58.40
N LEU A 750 -6.10 -25.00 58.18
CA LEU A 750 -5.36 -25.02 56.93
C LEU A 750 -3.86 -24.84 57.19
N THR A 751 -3.02 -25.04 56.17
CA THR A 751 -1.59 -24.66 56.25
C THR A 751 -1.18 -23.79 55.06
N VAL A 752 -0.36 -22.76 55.32
CA VAL A 752 0.33 -21.96 54.30
C VAL A 752 1.81 -22.15 54.50
N ASN A 753 2.51 -22.72 53.51
CA ASN A 753 3.93 -23.04 53.60
C ASN A 753 4.28 -23.85 54.87
N GLY A 754 3.40 -24.77 55.27
CA GLY A 754 3.54 -25.60 56.47
C GLY A 754 3.13 -24.94 57.79
N LYS A 755 2.84 -23.62 57.82
CA LYS A 755 2.33 -22.93 59.00
C LYS A 755 0.81 -23.07 59.12
N SER A 756 0.33 -23.56 60.26
CA SER A 756 -1.10 -23.75 60.53
C SER A 756 -1.84 -22.42 60.75
N LEU A 757 -3.02 -22.28 60.15
CA LEU A 757 -3.94 -21.15 60.28
C LEU A 757 -5.39 -21.67 60.40
N VAL A 758 -6.29 -20.82 60.92
CA VAL A 758 -7.71 -21.14 61.11
C VAL A 758 -8.58 -20.19 60.27
N LEU A 759 -9.52 -20.75 59.52
CA LEU A 759 -10.53 -20.03 58.76
C LEU A 759 -11.76 -19.73 59.62
N ASP A 760 -12.37 -18.57 59.41
CA ASP A 760 -13.68 -18.27 59.99
C ASP A 760 -14.79 -19.14 59.39
N GLN A 761 -14.66 -19.45 58.09
CA GLN A 761 -15.57 -20.26 57.29
C GLN A 761 -14.80 -21.37 56.58
N ALA A 762 -15.21 -22.64 56.75
CA ALA A 762 -14.58 -23.77 56.08
C ALA A 762 -14.92 -23.77 54.57
N PRO A 763 -14.05 -24.33 53.70
CA PRO A 763 -14.43 -24.68 52.34
C PRO A 763 -15.61 -25.65 52.34
N VAL A 764 -16.54 -25.47 51.41
CA VAL A 764 -17.77 -26.28 51.33
C VAL A 764 -17.98 -26.79 49.91
N ILE A 765 -18.69 -27.91 49.77
CA ILE A 765 -19.18 -28.35 48.46
C ILE A 765 -20.60 -27.83 48.28
N TYR A 766 -20.82 -27.11 47.20
CA TYR A 766 -22.11 -26.55 46.81
C TYR A 766 -22.37 -26.89 45.34
N LYS A 767 -23.42 -27.67 45.06
CA LYS A 767 -23.77 -28.14 43.70
C LYS A 767 -22.55 -28.70 42.95
N ASP A 768 -21.90 -29.70 43.56
CA ASP A 768 -20.70 -30.38 43.04
C ASP A 768 -19.47 -29.48 42.81
N ASN A 769 -19.51 -28.24 43.31
CA ASN A 769 -18.42 -27.27 43.22
C ASN A 769 -17.87 -26.94 44.61
N THR A 770 -16.55 -27.00 44.76
CA THR A 770 -15.88 -26.56 45.99
C THR A 770 -15.82 -25.04 46.04
N LEU A 771 -16.44 -24.44 47.05
CA LEU A 771 -16.36 -23.01 47.34
C LEU A 771 -15.37 -22.75 48.46
N VAL A 772 -14.53 -21.73 48.30
CA VAL A 772 -13.50 -21.33 49.27
C VAL A 772 -13.67 -19.88 49.72
N PRO A 773 -13.27 -19.53 50.96
CA PRO A 773 -13.26 -18.14 51.41
C PRO A 773 -12.24 -17.32 50.62
N VAL A 774 -12.72 -16.45 49.74
CA VAL A 774 -11.90 -15.86 48.68
C VAL A 774 -10.76 -14.98 49.21
N ARG A 775 -11.03 -14.15 50.23
CA ARG A 775 -10.02 -13.25 50.84
C ARG A 775 -8.82 -14.02 51.33
N PHE A 776 -9.07 -15.08 52.08
CA PHE A 776 -8.01 -15.90 52.65
C PHE A 776 -7.16 -16.54 51.57
N VAL A 777 -7.79 -17.19 50.59
CA VAL A 777 -7.07 -17.90 49.52
C VAL A 777 -6.23 -16.93 48.68
N VAL A 778 -6.80 -15.78 48.29
CA VAL A 778 -6.08 -14.77 47.51
C VAL A 778 -4.87 -14.23 48.26
N GLU A 779 -5.04 -13.80 49.50
CA GLU A 779 -3.95 -13.25 50.31
C GLU A 779 -2.86 -14.30 50.56
N ALA A 780 -3.24 -15.54 50.87
CA ALA A 780 -2.30 -16.65 51.06
C ALA A 780 -1.51 -16.98 49.79
N MET A 781 -2.11 -16.80 48.61
CA MET A 781 -1.44 -16.93 47.32
C MET A 781 -0.70 -15.65 46.88
N GLY A 782 -0.64 -14.62 47.73
CA GLY A 782 0.09 -13.37 47.48
C GLY A 782 -0.62 -12.38 46.56
N GLY A 783 -1.94 -12.53 46.37
CA GLY A 783 -2.78 -11.61 45.62
C GLY A 783 -3.39 -10.51 46.48
N GLN A 784 -3.94 -9.51 45.80
CA GLN A 784 -4.68 -8.41 46.41
C GLN A 784 -6.17 -8.60 46.13
N LEU A 785 -7.00 -8.35 47.14
CA LEU A 785 -8.45 -8.46 47.05
C LEU A 785 -9.13 -7.17 47.53
N THR A 786 -10.06 -6.66 46.73
CA THR A 786 -10.89 -5.51 47.05
C THR A 786 -12.37 -5.88 47.01
N TRP A 787 -13.13 -5.50 48.04
CA TRP A 787 -14.59 -5.60 48.05
C TRP A 787 -15.20 -4.25 47.65
N VAL A 788 -16.16 -4.26 46.73
CA VAL A 788 -16.91 -3.08 46.29
C VAL A 788 -18.38 -3.27 46.66
N ASP A 789 -18.81 -2.55 47.68
CA ASP A 789 -20.10 -2.79 48.34
C ASP A 789 -21.28 -2.42 47.44
N GLU A 790 -21.22 -1.26 46.76
CA GLU A 790 -22.31 -0.76 45.91
C GLU A 790 -22.63 -1.70 44.75
N GLN A 791 -21.63 -2.46 44.31
CA GLN A 791 -21.75 -3.42 43.21
C GLN A 791 -21.85 -4.87 43.70
N ARG A 792 -21.75 -5.11 45.02
CA ARG A 792 -21.64 -6.43 45.65
C ARG A 792 -20.62 -7.33 44.92
N LYS A 793 -19.44 -6.80 44.63
CA LYS A 793 -18.40 -7.51 43.85
C LYS A 793 -17.05 -7.59 44.55
N VAL A 794 -16.30 -8.62 44.21
CA VAL A 794 -14.90 -8.83 44.60
C VAL A 794 -14.01 -8.59 43.38
N ILE A 795 -12.95 -7.80 43.55
CA ILE A 795 -11.89 -7.59 42.56
C ILE A 795 -10.62 -8.24 43.08
N ILE A 796 -9.99 -9.07 42.27
CA ILE A 796 -8.76 -9.80 42.60
C ILE A 796 -7.69 -9.40 41.60
N VAL A 797 -6.51 -9.03 42.10
CA VAL A 797 -5.34 -8.72 41.27
C VAL A 797 -4.15 -9.53 41.77
N LYS A 798 -3.57 -10.34 40.88
CA LYS A 798 -2.33 -11.08 41.14
C LYS A 798 -1.52 -11.21 39.86
N ASP A 799 -0.25 -10.83 39.91
CA ASP A 799 0.66 -10.82 38.76
C ASP A 799 0.02 -10.08 37.57
N ASN A 800 -0.12 -10.74 36.42
CA ASN A 800 -0.77 -10.20 35.24
C ASN A 800 -2.27 -10.51 35.16
N HIS A 801 -2.89 -11.03 36.23
CA HIS A 801 -4.29 -11.45 36.27
C HIS A 801 -5.20 -10.49 37.06
N LEU A 802 -6.34 -10.17 36.46
CA LEU A 802 -7.46 -9.41 37.03
C LEU A 802 -8.73 -10.27 36.96
N LEU A 803 -9.43 -10.42 38.09
CA LEU A 803 -10.70 -11.13 38.16
C LEU A 803 -11.74 -10.31 38.95
N GLU A 804 -12.86 -10.00 38.33
CA GLU A 804 -14.01 -9.36 38.95
C GLU A 804 -15.19 -10.34 39.03
N LEU A 805 -15.73 -10.52 40.24
CA LEU A 805 -16.76 -11.52 40.58
C LEU A 805 -17.91 -10.84 41.32
N TRP A 806 -19.15 -11.01 40.86
CA TRP A 806 -20.34 -10.46 41.53
C TRP A 806 -21.03 -11.52 42.39
N LEU A 807 -21.48 -11.15 43.59
CA LEU A 807 -22.31 -12.05 44.41
C LEU A 807 -23.58 -12.43 43.64
N ASP A 808 -23.99 -13.68 43.82
CA ASP A 808 -25.23 -14.25 43.29
C ASP A 808 -25.32 -14.26 41.74
N LYS A 809 -24.22 -13.99 41.03
CA LYS A 809 -24.12 -14.02 39.56
C LYS A 809 -23.07 -15.01 39.09
N THR A 810 -23.35 -15.71 37.99
CA THR A 810 -22.37 -16.60 37.35
C THR A 810 -21.51 -15.87 36.34
N GLU A 811 -21.95 -14.72 35.83
CA GLU A 811 -21.16 -13.87 34.95
C GLU A 811 -20.05 -13.16 35.73
N LEU A 812 -18.85 -13.14 35.14
CA LEU A 812 -17.66 -12.54 35.70
C LEU A 812 -16.79 -11.94 34.60
N ILE A 813 -15.79 -11.14 34.98
CA ILE A 813 -14.77 -10.60 34.06
C ILE A 813 -13.40 -11.11 34.49
N ALA A 814 -12.69 -11.77 33.58
CA ALA A 814 -11.34 -12.26 33.81
C ALA A 814 -10.42 -11.75 32.70
N ASP A 815 -9.39 -10.98 33.05
CA ASP A 815 -8.36 -10.48 32.11
C ASP A 815 -8.93 -9.76 30.87
N GLY A 816 -10.04 -9.04 31.06
CA GLY A 816 -10.72 -8.37 29.96
C GLY A 816 -11.66 -9.27 29.16
N GLU A 817 -11.97 -10.48 29.60
CA GLU A 817 -12.92 -11.39 28.95
C GLU A 817 -14.17 -11.60 29.81
N ALA A 818 -15.33 -11.65 29.14
CA ALA A 818 -16.58 -12.06 29.77
C ALA A 818 -16.62 -13.58 29.91
N VAL A 819 -16.72 -14.08 31.14
CA VAL A 819 -16.71 -15.52 31.45
C VAL A 819 -17.94 -15.87 32.29
N THR A 820 -18.38 -17.13 32.21
CA THR A 820 -19.46 -17.66 33.05
C THR A 820 -18.93 -18.78 33.92
N ALA A 821 -19.10 -18.66 35.23
CA ALA A 821 -18.81 -19.70 36.21
C ALA A 821 -19.92 -20.75 36.29
N GLU A 822 -19.58 -21.96 36.75
CA GLU A 822 -20.55 -23.05 36.96
C GLU A 822 -21.56 -22.74 38.07
N VAL A 823 -21.09 -22.08 39.14
CA VAL A 823 -21.92 -21.63 40.26
C VAL A 823 -21.49 -20.22 40.67
N PRO A 824 -22.41 -19.38 41.19
CA PRO A 824 -22.09 -18.00 41.55
C PRO A 824 -21.26 -17.94 42.86
N PRO A 825 -20.50 -16.86 43.08
CA PRO A 825 -20.04 -16.49 44.41
C PRO A 825 -21.22 -16.31 45.37
N LEU A 826 -21.08 -16.82 46.60
CA LEU A 826 -22.13 -16.78 47.62
C LEU A 826 -21.63 -16.11 48.89
N LEU A 827 -22.53 -15.43 49.60
CA LEU A 827 -22.27 -14.96 50.95
C LEU A 827 -22.70 -16.04 51.96
N MET A 828 -21.73 -16.59 52.70
CA MET A 828 -21.99 -17.59 53.75
C MET A 828 -21.31 -17.15 55.05
N THR A 829 -22.07 -17.01 56.12
CA THR A 829 -21.54 -16.63 57.44
C THR A 829 -20.66 -15.37 57.38
N GLU A 830 -21.14 -14.33 56.68
CA GLU A 830 -20.40 -13.07 56.44
C GLU A 830 -19.07 -13.22 55.69
N ARG A 831 -18.87 -14.33 54.97
CA ARG A 831 -17.69 -14.56 54.12
C ARG A 831 -18.13 -14.83 52.69
N THR A 832 -17.45 -14.18 51.75
CA THR A 832 -17.65 -14.43 50.32
C THR A 832 -16.95 -15.72 49.92
N MET A 833 -17.74 -16.67 49.43
CA MET A 833 -17.35 -18.00 49.01
C MET A 833 -17.33 -18.04 47.49
N VAL A 834 -16.19 -18.35 46.88
CA VAL A 834 -16.00 -18.33 45.41
C VAL A 834 -15.67 -19.74 44.91
N PRO A 835 -16.14 -20.14 43.71
CA PRO A 835 -15.78 -21.42 43.11
C PRO A 835 -14.27 -21.54 42.93
N LEU A 836 -13.68 -22.54 43.58
CA LEU A 836 -12.22 -22.72 43.58
C LEU A 836 -11.68 -22.91 42.16
N ARG A 837 -12.38 -23.69 41.32
CA ARG A 837 -11.97 -23.99 39.94
C ARG A 837 -11.74 -22.71 39.13
N ILE A 838 -12.70 -21.79 39.18
CA ILE A 838 -12.64 -20.54 38.42
C ILE A 838 -11.49 -19.66 38.88
N ILE A 839 -11.37 -19.43 40.20
CA ILE A 839 -10.31 -18.58 40.72
C ILE A 839 -8.93 -19.20 40.44
N SER A 840 -8.76 -20.52 40.61
CA SER A 840 -7.47 -21.17 40.34
C SER A 840 -7.10 -21.14 38.86
N GLU A 841 -8.07 -21.39 37.97
CA GLU A 841 -7.82 -21.37 36.53
C GLU A 841 -7.44 -19.97 36.04
N LYS A 842 -8.21 -18.95 36.45
CA LYS A 842 -7.98 -17.57 36.00
C LYS A 842 -6.78 -16.90 36.68
N MET A 843 -6.34 -17.41 37.83
CA MET A 843 -5.14 -16.92 38.52
C MET A 843 -3.89 -17.76 38.21
N GLY A 844 -4.00 -18.80 37.38
CA GLY A 844 -2.88 -19.67 37.01
C GLY A 844 -2.36 -20.58 38.13
N TRP A 845 -3.16 -20.85 39.15
CA TRP A 845 -2.77 -21.70 40.28
C TRP A 845 -2.97 -23.18 39.98
N LYS A 846 -2.00 -24.01 40.39
CA LYS A 846 -2.14 -25.46 40.30
C LYS A 846 -2.97 -25.97 41.47
N VAL A 847 -4.02 -26.73 41.18
CA VAL A 847 -4.87 -27.37 42.20
C VAL A 847 -4.66 -28.87 42.20
N THR A 848 -4.40 -29.44 43.37
CA THR A 848 -4.41 -30.89 43.60
C THR A 848 -5.54 -31.23 44.55
N TRP A 849 -6.42 -32.14 44.12
CA TRP A 849 -7.53 -32.65 44.92
C TRP A 849 -7.24 -34.08 45.37
N ASP A 850 -7.39 -34.34 46.67
CA ASP A 850 -7.34 -35.69 47.26
C ASP A 850 -8.75 -36.11 47.65
N GLU A 851 -9.30 -37.06 46.90
CA GLU A 851 -10.67 -37.56 47.10
C GLU A 851 -10.85 -38.27 48.45
N LYS A 852 -9.83 -38.99 48.95
CA LYS A 852 -9.94 -39.76 50.19
C LYS A 852 -9.99 -38.86 51.42
N THR A 853 -9.20 -37.79 51.40
CA THR A 853 -9.10 -36.85 52.52
C THR A 853 -9.97 -35.61 52.33
N ARG A 854 -10.60 -35.44 51.17
CA ARG A 854 -11.26 -34.20 50.72
C ARG A 854 -10.34 -32.99 50.85
N GLY A 855 -9.04 -33.23 50.61
CA GLY A 855 -7.96 -32.26 50.74
C GLY A 855 -7.72 -31.50 49.44
N ILE A 856 -7.35 -30.23 49.56
CA ILE A 856 -7.06 -29.29 48.47
C ILE A 856 -5.66 -28.76 48.69
N THR A 857 -4.79 -28.86 47.69
CA THR A 857 -3.47 -28.18 47.68
C THR A 857 -3.42 -27.20 46.53
N LEU A 858 -3.10 -25.94 46.82
CA LEU A 858 -2.87 -24.86 45.86
C LEU A 858 -1.38 -24.53 45.80
N GLU A 859 -0.85 -24.35 44.59
CA GLU A 859 0.56 -24.05 44.30
C GLU A 859 0.76 -23.01 43.20
#